data_AF-A4AM16-F1
#
_entry.id   AF-A4AM16-F1
#
_cell.length_a   1.000
_cell.length_b   1.000
_cell.length_c   1.000
_cell.angle_alpha   90.00
_cell.angle_beta   90.00
_cell.angle_gamma   90.00
#
_symmetry.space_group_name_H-M   'P 1'
#
loop_
_entity.id
_entity.type
_entity.pdbx_description
1 polymer ?
#
loop_
_entity_poly.entity_id
_entity_poly.type
_entity_poly.pdbx_seq_one_letter_code
_entity_poly.pdbx_strand_id
1 'polypeptide(L)'
;MVISVNVASEIPNYKMSFDFRFLKSLVAPLLFFFFINSIAQSPPDTLFFKDRIQLLSSDNIFKTEGYYNWGASIIKDKKGTYHLFYSRWKKDYKFTGWLTHSEIAHATSRSPQGPWKFKNTVITGRGKGKWDAITAHNPKIKYFDGKYYLYYISTNLGEKDFTEKELIETAHTGYNHANWKILRPNQRTGVAVSNSINGPWTRMGKPLIEPSGPITTLTVNPAIDKGKDGRYYLIVKGDKPNEKRFVRNQAIAISKSPLGPFEMQPSPVIDYLDTEDMSMWYDAKRDYFYGTFHAHTMIGMISSPDGINWKKATEYALMPKKSLWLGDSEIIPDRMERPFIYVEDNQPQVLSMAVKKGDESYTVFVPIKEKEELPVPNKRQLAWQQAEMGAVFHYDLHVFDGLKYGQGNNRIDPVKDYQVFNPEKLDTDQWVKAAKDAGFTFAILTATHETGFALFQSNVNPYGMKALKFQDGKGDVVRDFVNSCRKYGIKPGIYLGIRWNSFMGVHDFKVNGEGDFKVNRQKWYNNMVEKMVKEICTSYGELFEIWFDGGADHPDNGAPDVLPIVQQYQPNCLFYHNGQLAEARWGGSESGTVSYPSWATFPYRATGAGESAKENIAKNGFQLLKTGDPNGGYWMPAMSDAPLRGYNGRHEWFWEPGDEAHIFPLNNLMEMYYKSVGRNSTLIMGLTPNPDGLLPEPDVQRLKEWGDEIRRRFSTPIKSAKGEGAKLVMKLEESRIIDHVIIQEDIKFGERIREYKIEGLVNGKWQLLAQGQSVGNKRIEQFDAVKVKRIRLVVTKHTKTPKVKNFSVFFVNK
;
A
#
# COMPACT_ATOMS: atom_id res chain seq x y z
N MET A 1 42.01 -21.28 20.45
CA MET A 1 43.36 -21.07 21.03
C MET A 1 43.91 -19.81 20.36
N VAL A 2 43.59 -18.61 20.87
CA VAL A 2 44.32 -17.89 21.94
C VAL A 2 45.81 -17.83 21.64
N ILE A 3 46.29 -16.68 21.14
CA ILE A 3 47.52 -16.02 21.61
C ILE A 3 47.22 -14.51 21.62
N SER A 4 47.17 -13.99 22.84
CA SER A 4 47.09 -12.60 23.26
C SER A 4 48.47 -11.94 23.20
N VAL A 5 48.54 -10.67 22.80
CA VAL A 5 49.73 -9.82 22.99
C VAL A 5 49.44 -8.86 24.14
N ASN A 6 50.16 -9.05 25.24
CA ASN A 6 50.28 -8.12 26.36
C ASN A 6 51.36 -7.08 26.04
N VAL A 7 51.10 -5.81 26.35
CA VAL A 7 52.16 -4.84 26.68
C VAL A 7 51.70 -4.08 27.92
N ALA A 8 52.50 -4.15 28.97
CA ALA A 8 52.33 -3.46 30.24
C ALA A 8 53.43 -2.41 30.43
N SER A 9 53.07 -1.27 31.00
CA SER A 9 53.98 -0.41 31.78
C SER A 9 53.17 0.59 32.64
N GLU A 10 53.03 0.26 33.93
CA GLU A 10 53.32 1.05 35.15
C GLU A 10 53.46 2.60 35.02
N ILE A 11 53.02 3.53 35.89
CA ILE A 11 52.67 3.73 37.34
C ILE A 11 52.24 5.25 37.47
N PRO A 12 51.70 5.89 38.56
CA PRO A 12 51.31 5.47 39.92
C PRO A 12 49.87 5.82 40.38
N ASN A 13 49.47 5.13 41.46
CA ASN A 13 48.31 5.38 42.31
C ASN A 13 48.43 6.63 43.20
N TYR A 14 47.36 7.41 43.32
CA TYR A 14 47.06 8.21 44.52
C TYR A 14 45.71 7.76 45.10
N LYS A 15 45.76 7.16 46.30
CA LYS A 15 44.58 6.88 47.14
C LYS A 15 44.29 8.11 48.00
N MET A 16 43.07 8.64 47.92
CA MET A 16 42.49 9.47 48.98
C MET A 16 41.11 8.91 49.32
N SER A 17 41.00 8.40 50.54
CA SER A 17 39.76 8.01 51.21
C SER A 17 39.00 9.25 51.64
N PHE A 18 37.70 9.34 51.35
CA PHE A 18 36.83 10.34 51.97
C PHE A 18 35.73 9.69 52.80
N ASP A 19 35.71 10.14 54.05
CA ASP A 19 34.86 9.74 55.16
C ASP A 19 33.53 10.50 55.10
N PHE A 20 32.43 9.78 55.32
CA PHE A 20 31.07 10.32 55.30
C PHE A 20 30.66 10.73 56.71
N ARG A 21 30.73 12.04 57.02
CA ARG A 21 29.90 12.68 58.07
C ARG A 21 30.13 14.19 58.14
N PHE A 22 29.01 14.93 58.25
CA PHE A 22 28.87 16.39 58.49
C PHE A 22 29.17 17.36 57.33
N LEU A 23 28.11 17.86 56.67
CA LEU A 23 27.60 19.20 56.96
C LEU A 23 26.20 19.40 56.36
N LYS A 24 25.23 19.66 57.23
CA LYS A 24 23.92 20.21 56.87
C LYS A 24 24.04 21.74 56.79
N SER A 25 23.45 22.28 55.74
CA SER A 25 22.69 23.55 55.67
C SER A 25 23.20 24.57 54.66
N LEU A 26 22.19 25.12 53.95
CA LEU A 26 22.19 26.31 53.10
C LEU A 26 22.87 26.16 51.73
N VAL A 27 22.08 25.82 50.71
CA VAL A 27 21.52 26.75 49.73
C VAL A 27 20.52 25.97 48.85
N ALA A 28 19.32 26.53 48.67
CA ALA A 28 18.19 25.93 47.96
C ALA A 28 18.51 25.64 46.46
N PRO A 29 17.96 24.56 45.86
CA PRO A 29 18.18 24.27 44.46
C PRO A 29 17.22 25.08 43.58
N LEU A 30 17.77 25.81 42.61
CA LEU A 30 17.11 26.16 41.36
C LEU A 30 16.75 24.85 40.62
N LEU A 31 15.60 24.29 40.94
CA LEU A 31 14.95 23.24 40.15
C LEU A 31 14.44 23.87 38.86
N PHE A 32 15.30 23.91 37.84
CA PHE A 32 14.84 24.00 36.46
C PHE A 32 14.08 22.70 36.15
N PHE A 33 12.75 22.78 36.22
CA PHE A 33 11.86 21.77 35.69
C PHE A 33 12.07 21.69 34.16
N PHE A 34 12.96 20.81 33.72
CA PHE A 34 12.86 20.26 32.37
C PHE A 34 11.66 19.29 32.36
N PHE A 35 10.48 19.82 32.07
CA PHE A 35 9.38 19.00 31.55
C PHE A 35 9.82 18.48 30.19
N ILE A 36 10.46 17.31 30.17
CA ILE A 36 10.46 16.46 28.99
C ILE A 36 9.00 16.02 28.85
N ASN A 37 8.24 16.73 28.03
CA ASN A 37 7.01 16.18 27.47
C ASN A 37 7.40 14.92 26.69
N SER A 38 7.28 13.76 27.33
CA SER A 38 7.15 12.51 26.59
C SER A 38 5.81 12.62 25.85
N ILE A 39 5.84 13.18 24.64
CA ILE A 39 4.72 13.03 23.71
C ILE A 39 4.63 11.53 23.47
N ALA A 40 3.68 10.88 24.13
CA ALA A 40 3.39 9.49 23.85
C ALA A 40 3.05 9.41 22.35
N GLN A 41 3.90 8.75 21.57
CA GLN A 41 3.68 8.56 20.15
C GLN A 41 2.35 7.82 19.98
N SER A 42 1.42 8.39 19.21
CA SER A 42 0.13 7.74 18.96
C SER A 42 0.37 6.37 18.32
N PRO A 43 -0.44 5.34 18.65
CA PRO A 43 -0.28 4.01 18.06
C PRO A 43 -0.39 4.10 16.54
N PRO A 44 0.32 3.27 15.75
CA PRO A 44 0.28 3.40 14.29
C PRO A 44 -1.13 3.14 13.73
N ASP A 45 -1.46 3.80 12.61
CA ASP A 45 -2.67 3.50 11.85
C ASP A 45 -2.58 2.09 11.22
N THR A 46 -3.50 1.20 11.62
CA THR A 46 -3.49 -0.22 11.27
C THR A 46 -4.72 -0.68 10.48
N LEU A 47 -5.51 0.24 9.92
CA LEU A 47 -6.68 -0.15 9.11
C LEU A 47 -6.31 -0.36 7.64
N PHE A 48 -6.56 -1.58 7.17
CA PHE A 48 -6.34 -1.95 5.78
C PHE A 48 -7.47 -2.85 5.27
N PHE A 49 -8.06 -2.46 4.15
CA PHE A 49 -9.18 -3.16 3.51
C PHE A 49 -9.25 -2.96 2.00
N LYS A 50 -8.38 -2.12 1.38
CA LYS A 50 -8.36 -1.88 -0.06
C LYS A 50 -8.36 -3.18 -0.87
N ASP A 51 -7.48 -4.11 -0.52
CA ASP A 51 -7.35 -5.41 -1.21
C ASP A 51 -8.56 -6.34 -1.00
N ARG A 52 -9.49 -5.98 -0.10
CA ARG A 52 -10.75 -6.69 0.18
C ARG A 52 -11.95 -6.08 -0.54
N ILE A 53 -11.81 -4.93 -1.20
CA ILE A 53 -12.87 -4.33 -2.02
C ILE A 53 -13.18 -5.27 -3.19
N GLN A 54 -14.45 -5.68 -3.32
CA GLN A 54 -14.91 -6.66 -4.31
C GLN A 54 -15.38 -5.98 -5.61
N LEU A 55 -15.63 -6.80 -6.65
CA LEU A 55 -16.34 -6.37 -7.84
C LEU A 55 -17.83 -6.17 -7.53
N LEU A 56 -18.51 -5.35 -8.33
CA LEU A 56 -19.94 -5.16 -8.23
C LEU A 56 -20.72 -6.34 -8.84
N SER A 57 -21.91 -6.56 -8.31
CA SER A 57 -23.01 -7.31 -8.92
C SER A 57 -24.21 -6.37 -9.15
N SER A 58 -25.23 -6.82 -9.90
CA SER A 58 -26.44 -6.02 -10.15
C SER A 58 -27.15 -5.61 -8.87
N ASP A 59 -27.14 -6.48 -7.86
CA ASP A 59 -27.76 -6.25 -6.55
C ASP A 59 -27.09 -5.11 -5.76
N ASN A 60 -25.87 -4.74 -6.14
CA ASN A 60 -25.12 -3.66 -5.52
C ASN A 60 -25.42 -2.28 -6.09
N ILE A 61 -26.28 -2.18 -7.10
CA ILE A 61 -26.66 -0.93 -7.73
C ILE A 61 -28.07 -0.55 -7.30
N PHE A 62 -28.23 0.63 -6.72
CA PHE A 62 -29.53 1.14 -6.30
C PHE A 62 -29.89 2.42 -7.03
N LYS A 63 -31.08 2.43 -7.60
CA LYS A 63 -31.73 3.60 -8.20
C LYS A 63 -33.22 3.59 -7.91
N THR A 64 -33.83 4.75 -7.95
CA THR A 64 -35.29 4.91 -7.97
C THR A 64 -35.74 5.40 -9.33
N GLU A 65 -36.69 4.69 -9.94
CA GLU A 65 -37.20 4.99 -11.27
C GLU A 65 -37.75 6.43 -11.36
N GLY A 66 -37.35 7.18 -12.40
CA GLY A 66 -37.74 8.58 -12.59
C GLY A 66 -36.96 9.60 -11.75
N TYR A 67 -35.98 9.16 -10.95
CA TYR A 67 -35.19 10.02 -10.08
C TYR A 67 -33.69 9.89 -10.35
N TYR A 68 -32.96 10.96 -10.02
CA TYR A 68 -31.54 10.88 -9.70
C TYR A 68 -31.38 10.50 -8.23
N ASN A 69 -30.44 9.63 -7.91
CA ASN A 69 -30.06 9.24 -6.55
C ASN A 69 -28.65 9.74 -6.20
N TRP A 70 -28.43 10.26 -4.99
CA TRP A 70 -27.14 10.80 -4.54
C TRP A 70 -26.96 10.68 -3.01
N GLY A 71 -25.70 10.62 -2.54
CA GLY A 71 -25.35 10.73 -1.10
C GLY A 71 -25.99 9.68 -0.19
N ALA A 72 -25.31 8.56 0.05
CA ALA A 72 -25.81 7.44 0.85
C ALA A 72 -25.34 7.47 2.31
N SER A 73 -26.22 7.05 3.21
CA SER A 73 -25.87 6.79 4.61
C SER A 73 -26.66 5.60 5.15
N ILE A 74 -25.93 4.59 5.64
CA ILE A 74 -26.49 3.33 6.12
C ILE A 74 -26.47 3.26 7.64
N ILE A 75 -27.53 2.71 8.24
CA ILE A 75 -27.56 2.27 9.64
C ILE A 75 -28.32 0.95 9.76
N LYS A 76 -27.93 0.10 10.72
CA LYS A 76 -28.61 -1.16 11.03
C LYS A 76 -29.49 -1.00 12.26
N ASP A 77 -30.72 -1.52 12.21
CA ASP A 77 -31.62 -1.54 13.36
C ASP A 77 -31.40 -2.78 14.26
N LYS A 78 -32.05 -2.79 15.43
CA LYS A 78 -31.96 -3.91 16.39
C LYS A 78 -32.52 -5.24 15.84
N LYS A 79 -33.33 -5.20 14.78
CA LYS A 79 -33.89 -6.39 14.11
C LYS A 79 -32.98 -6.91 13.00
N GLY A 80 -31.82 -6.28 12.78
CA GLY A 80 -30.89 -6.63 11.71
C GLY A 80 -31.29 -6.13 10.32
N THR A 81 -32.27 -5.22 10.23
CA THR A 81 -32.64 -4.57 8.97
C THR A 81 -31.70 -3.40 8.71
N TYR A 82 -31.21 -3.29 7.49
CA TYR A 82 -30.38 -2.17 7.06
C TYR A 82 -31.28 -1.08 6.49
N HIS A 83 -31.01 0.16 6.88
CA HIS A 83 -31.73 1.36 6.51
C HIS A 83 -30.77 2.29 5.76
N LEU A 84 -31.13 2.63 4.52
CA LEU A 84 -30.41 3.58 3.68
C LEU A 84 -31.18 4.90 3.65
N PHE A 85 -30.54 5.97 4.10
CA PHE A 85 -30.98 7.34 3.84
C PHE A 85 -30.17 7.89 2.68
N TYR A 86 -30.86 8.47 1.70
CA TYR A 86 -30.22 8.98 0.50
C TYR A 86 -30.97 10.18 -0.07
N SER A 87 -30.30 11.00 -0.85
CA SER A 87 -30.93 12.08 -1.60
C SER A 87 -31.50 11.60 -2.91
N ARG A 88 -32.64 12.15 -3.31
CA ARG A 88 -33.16 12.01 -4.67
C ARG A 88 -33.90 13.26 -5.14
N TRP A 89 -33.98 13.44 -6.45
CA TRP A 89 -34.85 14.45 -7.10
C TRP A 89 -35.30 13.93 -8.45
N LYS A 90 -36.47 14.37 -8.91
CA LYS A 90 -37.05 13.91 -10.18
C LYS A 90 -36.16 14.32 -11.36
N LYS A 91 -36.11 13.46 -12.37
CA LYS A 91 -35.38 13.74 -13.63
C LYS A 91 -35.93 14.95 -14.37
N ASP A 92 -37.22 15.24 -14.22
CA ASP A 92 -37.89 16.42 -14.77
C ASP A 92 -37.19 17.74 -14.40
N TYR A 93 -36.43 17.78 -13.29
CA TYR A 93 -35.71 18.97 -12.85
C TYR A 93 -34.26 19.04 -13.33
N LYS A 94 -33.84 18.10 -14.19
CA LYS A 94 -32.45 17.85 -14.60
C LYS A 94 -31.52 17.54 -13.42
N PHE A 95 -30.29 17.15 -13.72
CA PHE A 95 -29.30 16.84 -12.68
C PHE A 95 -29.04 18.04 -11.74
N THR A 96 -29.08 19.27 -12.26
CA THR A 96 -28.92 20.52 -11.49
C THR A 96 -30.06 20.80 -10.51
N GLY A 97 -31.18 20.08 -10.59
CA GLY A 97 -32.29 20.15 -9.63
C GLY A 97 -31.94 19.71 -8.20
N TRP A 98 -30.74 19.15 -7.96
CA TRP A 98 -30.32 18.75 -6.61
C TRP A 98 -30.34 19.91 -5.59
N LEU A 99 -30.09 21.15 -6.03
CA LEU A 99 -30.07 22.32 -5.15
C LEU A 99 -31.47 22.90 -4.87
N THR A 100 -32.47 22.55 -5.69
CA THR A 100 -33.82 23.14 -5.64
C THR A 100 -34.92 22.16 -5.26
N HIS A 101 -34.81 20.88 -5.64
CA HIS A 101 -35.87 19.88 -5.47
C HIS A 101 -35.38 18.56 -4.85
N SER A 102 -34.18 18.52 -4.27
CA SER A 102 -33.73 17.33 -3.57
C SER A 102 -34.55 17.09 -2.31
N GLU A 103 -34.88 15.82 -2.10
CA GLU A 103 -35.48 15.30 -0.89
C GLU A 103 -34.61 14.17 -0.32
N ILE A 104 -34.75 13.90 0.97
CA ILE A 104 -34.18 12.72 1.60
C ILE A 104 -35.21 11.61 1.57
N ALA A 105 -34.85 10.49 0.96
CA ALA A 105 -35.62 9.27 0.90
C ALA A 105 -34.98 8.17 1.75
N HIS A 106 -35.77 7.13 2.00
CA HIS A 106 -35.40 6.00 2.81
C HIS A 106 -35.69 4.69 2.07
N ALA A 107 -34.73 3.79 2.09
CA ALA A 107 -34.81 2.44 1.57
C ALA A 107 -34.35 1.42 2.61
N THR A 108 -34.74 0.15 2.43
CA THR A 108 -34.36 -0.93 3.35
C THR A 108 -33.79 -2.13 2.60
N SER A 109 -32.93 -2.89 3.28
CA SER A 109 -32.33 -4.13 2.78
C SER A 109 -32.10 -5.11 3.92
N ARG A 110 -31.93 -6.39 3.57
CA ARG A 110 -31.43 -7.44 4.49
C ARG A 110 -29.90 -7.52 4.53
N SER A 111 -29.22 -6.78 3.66
CA SER A 111 -27.77 -6.71 3.55
C SER A 111 -27.32 -5.26 3.29
N PRO A 112 -26.19 -4.79 3.85
CA PRO A 112 -25.73 -3.42 3.66
C PRO A 112 -25.27 -3.15 2.22
N GLN A 113 -25.06 -4.19 1.41
CA GLN A 113 -24.67 -4.07 0.01
C GLN A 113 -25.84 -4.12 -0.98
N GLY A 114 -27.08 -4.17 -0.48
CA GLY A 114 -28.29 -4.34 -1.29
C GLY A 114 -28.73 -5.81 -1.47
N PRO A 115 -29.77 -6.08 -2.29
CA PRO A 115 -30.53 -5.08 -3.04
C PRO A 115 -31.41 -4.21 -2.13
N TRP A 116 -31.46 -2.92 -2.43
CA TRP A 116 -32.21 -1.94 -1.65
C TRP A 116 -33.62 -1.74 -2.21
N LYS A 117 -34.61 -1.62 -1.31
CA LYS A 117 -36.00 -1.35 -1.66
C LYS A 117 -36.45 -0.01 -1.11
N PHE A 118 -36.91 0.89 -2.00
CA PHE A 118 -37.51 2.16 -1.59
C PHE A 118 -38.64 1.93 -0.59
N LYS A 119 -38.70 2.78 0.44
CA LYS A 119 -39.72 2.74 1.48
C LYS A 119 -40.59 3.99 1.48
N ASN A 120 -39.99 5.17 1.69
CA ASN A 120 -40.72 6.43 1.77
C ASN A 120 -39.81 7.66 1.60
N THR A 121 -40.39 8.81 1.30
CA THR A 121 -39.74 10.12 1.46
C THR A 121 -39.75 10.50 2.94
N VAL A 122 -38.64 11.03 3.44
CA VAL A 122 -38.40 11.33 4.88
C VAL A 122 -38.41 12.83 5.16
N ILE A 123 -37.62 13.62 4.42
CA ILE A 123 -37.53 15.08 4.62
C ILE A 123 -37.55 15.78 3.25
N THR A 124 -38.36 16.82 3.16
CA THR A 124 -38.42 17.80 2.06
C THR A 124 -38.17 19.22 2.62
N GLY A 125 -38.02 20.22 1.75
CA GLY A 125 -37.91 21.62 2.17
C GLY A 125 -39.08 22.07 3.04
N ARG A 126 -38.83 22.93 4.05
CA ARG A 126 -39.88 23.42 4.96
C ARG A 126 -40.80 24.49 4.36
N GLY A 127 -40.44 25.03 3.20
CA GLY A 127 -41.08 26.22 2.65
C GLY A 127 -40.58 27.52 3.27
N LYS A 128 -41.20 28.62 2.86
CA LYS A 128 -40.77 30.00 3.09
C LYS A 128 -40.55 30.33 4.57
N GLY A 129 -39.59 31.23 4.85
CA GLY A 129 -39.29 31.71 6.20
C GLY A 129 -38.51 30.75 7.10
N LYS A 130 -37.99 29.65 6.54
CA LYS A 130 -37.11 28.70 7.26
C LYS A 130 -35.73 28.67 6.63
N TRP A 131 -34.70 28.40 7.44
CA TRP A 131 -33.32 28.32 6.95
C TRP A 131 -33.15 27.16 5.94
N ASP A 132 -33.94 26.10 6.08
CA ASP A 132 -34.03 24.92 5.22
C ASP A 132 -35.31 24.92 4.38
N ALA A 133 -35.61 26.05 3.77
CA ALA A 133 -36.84 26.26 3.01
C ALA A 133 -36.97 25.37 1.78
N ILE A 134 -35.88 25.18 1.02
CA ILE A 134 -35.97 24.73 -0.38
C ILE A 134 -35.75 23.24 -0.57
N THR A 135 -34.79 22.64 0.12
CA THR A 135 -34.31 21.29 -0.21
C THR A 135 -33.97 20.48 1.04
N ALA A 136 -33.76 19.18 0.88
CA ALA A 136 -33.05 18.37 1.85
C ALA A 136 -32.11 17.44 1.09
N HIS A 137 -30.81 17.54 1.38
CA HIS A 137 -29.79 16.87 0.61
C HIS A 137 -28.68 16.28 1.48
N ASN A 138 -27.94 15.33 0.92
CA ASN A 138 -26.76 14.66 1.48
C ASN A 138 -26.91 14.22 2.95
N PRO A 139 -27.76 13.21 3.23
CA PRO A 139 -28.03 12.75 4.58
C PRO A 139 -26.84 12.01 5.21
N LYS A 140 -26.68 12.16 6.53
CA LYS A 140 -25.84 11.30 7.39
C LYS A 140 -26.67 10.87 8.59
N ILE A 141 -26.95 9.57 8.72
CA ILE A 141 -27.70 9.00 9.83
C ILE A 141 -26.76 8.45 10.90
N LYS A 142 -27.07 8.74 12.18
CA LYS A 142 -26.38 8.19 13.35
C LYS A 142 -27.37 7.83 14.46
N TYR A 143 -26.99 6.88 15.29
CA TYR A 143 -27.69 6.55 16.53
C TYR A 143 -26.79 6.89 17.70
N PHE A 144 -27.18 7.90 18.47
CA PHE A 144 -26.42 8.39 19.62
C PHE A 144 -27.36 8.47 20.82
N ASP A 145 -26.88 8.08 21.99
CA ASP A 145 -27.57 8.30 23.28
C ASP A 145 -29.08 7.94 23.25
N GLY A 146 -29.42 6.82 22.59
CA GLY A 146 -30.79 6.31 22.52
C GLY A 146 -31.68 6.83 21.38
N LYS A 147 -31.21 7.81 20.57
CA LYS A 147 -31.99 8.47 19.51
C LYS A 147 -31.30 8.45 18.15
N TYR A 148 -32.10 8.60 17.10
CA TYR A 148 -31.64 8.74 15.73
C TYR A 148 -31.46 10.22 15.35
N TYR A 149 -30.31 10.52 14.76
CA TYR A 149 -29.92 11.85 14.30
C TYR A 149 -29.64 11.81 12.80
N LEU A 150 -30.48 12.47 12.02
CA LEU A 150 -30.35 12.60 10.57
C LEU A 150 -29.80 14.00 10.27
N TYR A 151 -28.50 14.08 10.03
CA TYR A 151 -27.83 15.30 9.59
C TYR A 151 -28.05 15.47 8.08
N TYR A 152 -28.26 16.71 7.63
CA TYR A 152 -28.54 17.00 6.23
C TYR A 152 -28.13 18.43 5.89
N ILE A 153 -28.04 18.71 4.59
CA ILE A 153 -27.88 20.08 4.10
C ILE A 153 -29.17 20.60 3.52
N SER A 154 -29.37 21.91 3.63
CA SER A 154 -30.43 22.63 2.94
C SER A 154 -30.00 24.04 2.59
N THR A 155 -30.82 24.74 1.82
CA THR A 155 -30.68 26.15 1.48
C THR A 155 -32.02 26.90 1.52
N ASN A 156 -31.94 28.21 1.27
CA ASN A 156 -33.02 29.18 1.15
C ASN A 156 -32.57 30.31 0.19
N LEU A 157 -33.52 31.17 -0.22
CA LEU A 157 -33.23 32.36 -1.03
C LEU A 157 -33.06 33.65 -0.19
N GLY A 158 -32.78 33.51 1.10
CA GLY A 158 -32.73 34.62 2.06
C GLY A 158 -34.11 35.24 2.24
N GLU A 159 -34.18 36.56 2.11
CA GLU A 159 -35.44 37.32 2.16
C GLU A 159 -36.19 37.30 0.82
N LYS A 160 -35.55 36.85 -0.26
CA LYS A 160 -36.18 36.77 -1.58
C LYS A 160 -37.25 35.68 -1.58
N ASP A 161 -38.46 36.07 -1.96
CA ASP A 161 -39.55 35.14 -2.14
C ASP A 161 -39.39 34.29 -3.42
N PHE A 162 -40.05 33.14 -3.48
CA PHE A 162 -39.97 32.23 -4.64
C PHE A 162 -41.28 31.51 -4.94
N THR A 163 -41.39 31.07 -6.19
CA THR A 163 -42.47 30.20 -6.68
C THR A 163 -41.90 28.88 -7.20
N GLU A 164 -42.74 27.85 -7.28
CA GLU A 164 -42.35 26.56 -7.87
C GLU A 164 -41.85 26.73 -9.31
N LYS A 165 -42.53 27.57 -10.12
CA LYS A 165 -42.12 27.86 -11.50
C LYS A 165 -40.70 28.40 -11.59
N GLU A 166 -40.34 29.32 -10.68
CA GLU A 166 -38.99 29.90 -10.61
C GLU A 166 -37.93 28.87 -10.16
N LEU A 167 -38.28 27.99 -9.22
CA LEU A 167 -37.37 26.91 -8.80
C LEU A 167 -37.14 25.91 -9.95
N ILE A 168 -38.17 25.58 -10.72
CA ILE A 168 -38.07 24.73 -11.92
C ILE A 168 -37.17 25.40 -12.96
N GLU A 169 -37.37 26.69 -13.25
CA GLU A 169 -36.52 27.46 -14.16
C GLU A 169 -35.05 27.48 -13.69
N THR A 170 -34.85 27.68 -12.39
CA THR A 170 -33.52 27.63 -11.75
C THR A 170 -32.86 26.27 -11.93
N ALA A 171 -33.63 25.18 -11.77
CA ALA A 171 -33.16 23.82 -11.96
C ALA A 171 -32.77 23.55 -13.42
N HIS A 172 -33.60 23.98 -14.37
CA HIS A 172 -33.41 23.75 -15.80
C HIS A 172 -32.25 24.55 -16.40
N THR A 173 -32.07 25.78 -15.93
CA THR A 173 -30.99 26.69 -16.33
C THR A 173 -29.67 26.28 -15.67
N GLY A 174 -29.73 25.71 -14.46
CA GLY A 174 -28.55 25.22 -13.75
C GLY A 174 -27.62 26.33 -13.28
N TYR A 175 -26.31 26.04 -13.27
CA TYR A 175 -25.28 26.88 -12.65
C TYR A 175 -25.23 28.35 -13.12
N ASN A 176 -25.81 28.65 -14.28
CA ASN A 176 -25.83 30.01 -14.85
C ASN A 176 -27.03 30.86 -14.36
N HIS A 177 -28.01 30.27 -13.69
CA HIS A 177 -29.17 31.01 -13.20
C HIS A 177 -28.80 31.92 -12.03
N ALA A 178 -29.37 33.14 -11.98
CA ALA A 178 -29.04 34.12 -10.94
C ALA A 178 -29.26 33.59 -9.50
N ASN A 179 -30.30 32.77 -9.30
CA ASN A 179 -30.60 32.16 -8.00
C ASN A 179 -29.46 31.26 -7.47
N TRP A 180 -28.61 30.67 -8.31
CA TRP A 180 -27.48 29.87 -7.82
C TRP A 180 -26.48 30.68 -7.00
N LYS A 181 -26.34 31.99 -7.29
CA LYS A 181 -25.49 32.91 -6.54
C LYS A 181 -26.01 33.19 -5.12
N ILE A 182 -27.27 32.84 -4.83
CA ILE A 182 -27.91 32.98 -3.52
C ILE A 182 -28.03 31.60 -2.84
N LEU A 183 -28.57 30.63 -3.58
CA LEU A 183 -28.83 29.27 -3.07
C LEU A 183 -27.55 28.59 -2.59
N ARG A 184 -26.46 28.68 -3.32
CA ARG A 184 -25.22 27.99 -2.95
C ARG A 184 -24.61 28.60 -1.67
N PRO A 185 -24.37 29.93 -1.58
CA PRO A 185 -23.86 30.52 -0.33
C PRO A 185 -24.77 30.31 0.88
N ASN A 186 -26.09 30.21 0.70
CA ASN A 186 -27.02 29.98 1.79
C ASN A 186 -27.09 28.52 2.27
N GLN A 187 -26.32 27.61 1.66
CA GLN A 187 -26.31 26.21 2.11
C GLN A 187 -25.79 26.08 3.54
N ARG A 188 -26.50 25.33 4.36
CA ARG A 188 -26.15 25.05 5.75
C ARG A 188 -26.41 23.60 6.12
N THR A 189 -25.69 23.14 7.14
CA THR A 189 -25.88 21.85 7.78
C THR A 189 -26.89 21.98 8.90
N GLY A 190 -27.84 21.05 8.97
CA GLY A 190 -28.79 20.90 10.06
C GLY A 190 -28.94 19.46 10.52
N VAL A 191 -29.83 19.25 11.48
CA VAL A 191 -30.12 17.92 12.04
C VAL A 191 -31.61 17.77 12.35
N ALA A 192 -32.14 16.58 12.06
CA ALA A 192 -33.46 16.13 12.47
C ALA A 192 -33.33 14.95 13.43
N VAL A 193 -34.14 14.93 14.49
CA VAL A 193 -34.04 13.94 15.57
C VAL A 193 -35.30 13.09 15.66
N SER A 194 -35.15 11.79 15.90
CA SER A 194 -36.29 10.91 16.18
C SER A 194 -35.95 9.83 17.22
N ASN A 195 -36.98 9.39 17.95
CA ASN A 195 -36.89 8.20 18.81
C ASN A 195 -37.04 6.89 18.00
N SER A 196 -37.41 6.98 16.72
CA SER A 196 -37.65 5.84 15.83
C SER A 196 -36.96 6.08 14.48
N ILE A 197 -36.37 5.03 13.90
CA ILE A 197 -35.75 5.11 12.58
C ILE A 197 -36.74 5.53 11.47
N ASN A 198 -38.04 5.38 11.73
CA ASN A 198 -39.10 5.74 10.79
C ASN A 198 -39.71 7.13 11.03
N GLY A 199 -39.21 7.88 12.01
CA GLY A 199 -39.81 9.13 12.44
C GLY A 199 -40.93 8.95 13.49
N PRO A 200 -41.66 10.04 13.83
CA PRO A 200 -41.56 11.38 13.23
C PRO A 200 -40.23 12.06 13.54
N TRP A 201 -39.81 12.98 12.66
CA TRP A 201 -38.53 13.68 12.73
C TRP A 201 -38.73 15.13 13.18
N THR A 202 -38.12 15.50 14.31
CA THR A 202 -38.12 16.87 14.82
C THR A 202 -36.91 17.62 14.28
N ARG A 203 -37.15 18.66 13.47
CA ARG A 203 -36.08 19.48 12.85
C ARG A 203 -35.74 20.70 13.71
N MET A 204 -34.45 21.02 13.79
CA MET A 204 -33.97 22.21 14.51
C MET A 204 -34.45 23.52 13.83
N GLY A 205 -34.73 24.54 14.65
CA GLY A 205 -35.21 25.84 14.18
C GLY A 205 -34.14 26.70 13.48
N LYS A 206 -32.86 26.39 13.70
CA LYS A 206 -31.69 27.08 13.14
C LYS A 206 -30.68 26.07 12.57
N PRO A 207 -29.75 26.51 11.70
CA PRO A 207 -28.60 25.70 11.30
C PRO A 207 -27.79 25.17 12.48
N LEU A 208 -27.10 24.05 12.27
CA LEU A 208 -26.24 23.42 13.27
C LEU A 208 -24.93 24.20 13.46
N ILE A 209 -24.39 24.77 12.38
CA ILE A 209 -23.10 25.45 12.36
C ILE A 209 -23.03 26.47 11.21
N GLU A 210 -22.52 27.66 11.51
CA GLU A 210 -22.20 28.72 10.54
C GLU A 210 -20.73 28.61 10.09
N PRO A 211 -20.37 29.05 8.87
CA PRO A 211 -19.00 28.99 8.38
C PRO A 211 -18.10 29.96 9.17
N SER A 212 -16.92 29.47 9.55
CA SER A 212 -15.88 30.26 10.23
C SER A 212 -14.51 29.58 10.11
N GLY A 213 -13.45 30.32 10.42
CA GLY A 213 -12.09 29.78 10.49
C GLY A 213 -11.58 29.26 9.14
N PRO A 214 -11.28 27.95 9.01
CA PRO A 214 -10.67 27.38 7.81
C PRO A 214 -11.62 27.30 6.60
N ILE A 215 -12.91 27.63 6.78
CA ILE A 215 -13.90 27.70 5.70
C ILE A 215 -14.70 28.99 5.73
N THR A 216 -15.18 29.40 4.55
CA THR A 216 -16.10 30.52 4.35
C THR A 216 -17.32 30.10 3.53
N THR A 217 -18.27 31.03 3.40
CA THR A 217 -19.45 30.94 2.52
C THR A 217 -20.55 29.97 2.97
N LEU A 218 -20.24 28.69 3.25
CA LEU A 218 -21.24 27.65 3.51
C LEU A 218 -20.72 26.51 4.39
N THR A 219 -21.63 25.73 4.99
CA THR A 219 -21.33 24.52 5.78
C THR A 219 -22.13 23.33 5.24
N VAL A 220 -21.50 22.46 4.45
CA VAL A 220 -22.17 21.32 3.81
C VAL A 220 -21.44 20.01 4.05
N ASN A 221 -22.03 18.92 3.59
CA ASN A 221 -21.47 17.57 3.62
C ASN A 221 -21.08 17.11 5.04
N PRO A 222 -22.05 17.09 5.97
CA PRO A 222 -21.78 16.73 7.35
C PRO A 222 -21.30 15.29 7.48
N ALA A 223 -20.09 15.13 7.99
CA ALA A 223 -19.55 13.87 8.47
C ALA A 223 -19.42 13.98 9.99
N ILE A 224 -20.04 13.09 10.74
CA ILE A 224 -20.01 13.15 12.20
C ILE A 224 -19.81 11.78 12.82
N ASP A 225 -19.06 11.73 13.91
CA ASP A 225 -19.05 10.61 14.85
C ASP A 225 -18.75 11.04 16.29
N LYS A 226 -18.95 10.11 17.23
CA LYS A 226 -18.62 10.29 18.66
C LYS A 226 -17.26 9.65 18.97
N GLY A 227 -16.35 10.41 19.58
CA GLY A 227 -15.06 9.92 20.05
C GLY A 227 -15.17 9.16 21.38
N LYS A 228 -14.09 8.47 21.77
CA LYS A 228 -14.00 7.80 23.09
C LYS A 228 -14.16 8.72 24.29
N ASP A 229 -13.85 10.00 24.10
CA ASP A 229 -13.97 11.05 25.12
C ASP A 229 -15.42 11.54 25.29
N GLY A 230 -16.36 10.97 24.54
CA GLY A 230 -17.77 11.31 24.56
C GLY A 230 -18.12 12.59 23.79
N ARG A 231 -17.14 13.27 23.18
CA ARG A 231 -17.38 14.44 22.33
C ARG A 231 -17.79 14.02 20.92
N TYR A 232 -18.45 14.94 20.24
CA TYR A 232 -18.95 14.81 18.88
C TYR A 232 -18.09 15.62 17.94
N TYR A 233 -17.59 14.96 16.90
CA TYR A 233 -16.68 15.51 15.91
C TYR A 233 -17.43 15.64 14.59
N LEU A 234 -17.59 16.86 14.09
CA LEU A 234 -18.32 17.18 12.88
C LEU A 234 -17.37 17.79 11.85
N ILE A 235 -17.10 17.09 10.76
CA ILE A 235 -16.46 17.67 9.58
C ILE A 235 -17.54 18.23 8.66
N VAL A 236 -17.33 19.47 8.24
CA VAL A 236 -18.11 20.15 7.21
C VAL A 236 -17.19 20.71 6.14
N LYS A 237 -17.74 20.88 4.93
CA LYS A 237 -17.07 21.49 3.80
C LYS A 237 -17.58 22.91 3.57
N GLY A 238 -16.67 23.79 3.18
CA GLY A 238 -16.95 25.14 2.71
C GLY A 238 -15.93 25.59 1.67
N ASP A 239 -15.80 26.90 1.49
CA ASP A 239 -14.83 27.49 0.58
C ASP A 239 -13.56 27.88 1.33
N LYS A 240 -12.39 27.75 0.71
CA LYS A 240 -11.13 28.15 1.32
C LYS A 240 -11.07 29.68 1.42
N PRO A 241 -10.76 30.26 2.60
CA PRO A 241 -10.60 31.70 2.74
C PRO A 241 -9.43 32.22 1.91
N ASN A 242 -9.52 33.48 1.46
CA ASN A 242 -8.43 34.22 0.79
C ASN A 242 -7.94 33.62 -0.55
N GLU A 243 -8.70 32.72 -1.17
CA GLU A 243 -8.39 32.18 -2.50
C GLU A 243 -9.10 32.97 -3.60
N LYS A 244 -8.36 33.35 -4.65
CA LYS A 244 -8.94 34.00 -5.85
C LYS A 244 -9.68 33.00 -6.74
N ARG A 245 -9.29 31.73 -6.67
CA ARG A 245 -9.90 30.62 -7.41
C ARG A 245 -10.86 29.87 -6.50
N PHE A 246 -11.80 29.20 -7.12
CA PHE A 246 -12.73 28.33 -6.40
C PHE A 246 -12.00 27.11 -5.84
N VAL A 247 -11.66 27.14 -4.56
CA VAL A 247 -10.98 26.05 -3.84
C VAL A 247 -11.84 25.66 -2.65
N ARG A 248 -12.11 24.36 -2.50
CA ARG A 248 -12.89 23.82 -1.40
C ARG A 248 -11.97 23.55 -0.23
N ASN A 249 -12.49 23.67 0.99
CA ASN A 249 -11.78 23.27 2.19
C ASN A 249 -12.71 22.52 3.16
N GLN A 250 -12.12 21.76 4.06
CA GLN A 250 -12.83 20.98 5.07
C GLN A 250 -12.42 21.42 6.46
N ALA A 251 -13.41 21.61 7.32
CA ALA A 251 -13.24 22.09 8.68
C ALA A 251 -13.80 21.07 9.66
N ILE A 252 -13.10 20.88 10.78
CA ILE A 252 -13.57 20.08 11.90
C ILE A 252 -14.15 21.00 12.98
N ALA A 253 -15.30 20.62 13.53
CA ALA A 253 -15.93 21.28 14.65
C ALA A 253 -16.28 20.26 15.75
N ILE A 254 -16.21 20.67 17.02
CA ILE A 254 -16.35 19.77 18.16
C ILE A 254 -17.48 20.22 19.08
N SER A 255 -18.25 19.27 19.64
CA SER A 255 -19.28 19.57 20.64
C SER A 255 -19.35 18.51 21.73
N LYS A 256 -19.90 18.88 22.89
CA LYS A 256 -20.32 17.93 23.94
C LYS A 256 -21.69 17.30 23.67
N SER A 257 -22.41 17.77 22.64
CA SER A 257 -23.76 17.33 22.30
C SER A 257 -23.88 17.06 20.80
N PRO A 258 -24.65 16.04 20.37
CA PRO A 258 -24.89 15.79 18.95
C PRO A 258 -25.71 16.90 18.27
N LEU A 259 -26.29 17.83 19.06
CA LEU A 259 -27.06 18.99 18.61
C LEU A 259 -26.27 20.31 18.66
N GLY A 260 -25.00 20.26 19.06
CA GLY A 260 -24.20 21.46 19.27
C GLY A 260 -24.42 22.13 20.64
N PRO A 261 -23.90 23.36 20.84
CA PRO A 261 -23.16 24.13 19.83
C PRO A 261 -21.85 23.46 19.43
N PHE A 262 -21.51 23.53 18.15
CA PHE A 262 -20.24 23.03 17.61
C PHE A 262 -19.24 24.18 17.51
N GLU A 263 -18.04 23.95 18.01
CA GLU A 263 -16.93 24.91 17.97
C GLU A 263 -15.96 24.54 16.84
N MET A 264 -15.82 25.44 15.87
CA MET A 264 -14.93 25.27 14.73
C MET A 264 -13.47 25.30 15.16
N GLN A 265 -12.69 24.31 14.75
CA GLN A 265 -11.26 24.29 15.01
C GLN A 265 -10.51 25.17 13.98
N PRO A 266 -9.37 25.77 14.34
CA PRO A 266 -8.68 26.73 13.49
C PRO A 266 -8.03 26.08 12.26
N SER A 267 -7.61 24.82 12.37
CA SER A 267 -6.90 24.11 11.30
C SER A 267 -7.87 23.36 10.38
N PRO A 268 -7.63 23.39 9.05
CA PRO A 268 -8.36 22.54 8.11
C PRO A 268 -8.00 21.07 8.27
N VAL A 269 -8.91 20.19 7.83
CA VAL A 269 -8.72 18.73 7.83
C VAL A 269 -7.75 18.30 6.71
N ILE A 270 -7.92 18.87 5.51
CA ILE A 270 -7.07 18.62 4.34
C ILE A 270 -6.82 19.95 3.64
N ASP A 271 -5.58 20.43 3.65
CA ASP A 271 -5.21 21.70 2.99
C ASP A 271 -4.27 21.54 1.78
N TYR A 272 -3.73 20.33 1.59
CA TYR A 272 -2.80 20.02 0.51
C TYR A 272 -3.50 19.53 -0.78
N LEU A 273 -4.83 19.41 -0.78
CA LEU A 273 -5.60 18.86 -1.89
C LEU A 273 -7.04 19.41 -1.90
N ASP A 274 -7.53 19.80 -3.08
CA ASP A 274 -8.95 20.12 -3.30
C ASP A 274 -9.78 18.83 -3.17
N THR A 275 -10.52 18.71 -2.07
CA THR A 275 -11.25 17.51 -1.68
C THR A 275 -12.71 17.83 -1.36
N GLU A 276 -13.59 16.84 -1.54
CA GLU A 276 -15.01 16.98 -1.23
C GLU A 276 -15.59 15.70 -0.61
N ASP A 277 -16.80 15.83 -0.09
CA ASP A 277 -17.68 14.73 0.31
C ASP A 277 -17.10 13.78 1.34
N MET A 278 -16.58 14.33 2.44
CA MET A 278 -16.08 13.52 3.54
C MET A 278 -17.20 12.66 4.15
N SER A 279 -16.85 11.44 4.53
CA SER A 279 -17.58 10.63 5.50
C SER A 279 -16.58 10.14 6.55
N MET A 280 -16.94 10.22 7.82
CA MET A 280 -16.10 9.75 8.93
C MET A 280 -16.74 8.62 9.73
N TRP A 281 -15.89 7.88 10.43
CA TRP A 281 -16.25 7.08 11.59
C TRP A 281 -15.12 7.04 12.64
N TYR A 282 -15.48 6.73 13.89
CA TYR A 282 -14.53 6.37 14.93
C TYR A 282 -14.45 4.84 15.08
N ASP A 283 -13.24 4.30 15.08
CA ASP A 283 -12.93 2.89 15.29
C ASP A 283 -12.45 2.70 16.72
N ALA A 284 -13.34 2.18 17.57
CA ALA A 284 -13.05 1.99 18.99
C ALA A 284 -12.02 0.88 19.25
N LYS A 285 -11.84 -0.06 18.31
CA LYS A 285 -10.87 -1.15 18.45
C LYS A 285 -9.45 -0.66 18.20
N ARG A 286 -9.29 0.28 17.27
CA ARG A 286 -8.00 0.87 16.90
C ARG A 286 -7.70 2.17 17.63
N ASP A 287 -8.72 2.77 18.23
CA ASP A 287 -8.66 4.09 18.86
C ASP A 287 -8.26 5.19 17.86
N TYR A 288 -8.96 5.19 16.73
CA TYR A 288 -8.69 6.08 15.60
C TYR A 288 -9.97 6.60 14.95
N PHE A 289 -9.94 7.84 14.50
CA PHE A 289 -10.87 8.35 13.51
C PHE A 289 -10.35 8.05 12.12
N TYR A 290 -11.29 7.71 11.23
CA TYR A 290 -11.05 7.54 9.81
C TYR A 290 -12.04 8.37 9.01
N GLY A 291 -11.57 8.89 7.89
CA GLY A 291 -12.38 9.68 6.96
C GLY A 291 -12.13 9.26 5.53
N THR A 292 -13.18 9.02 4.75
CA THR A 292 -13.10 8.84 3.30
C THR A 292 -13.59 10.07 2.57
N PHE A 293 -12.90 10.46 1.51
CA PHE A 293 -13.21 11.62 0.68
C PHE A 293 -12.99 11.30 -0.79
N HIS A 294 -13.48 12.14 -1.70
CA HIS A 294 -13.06 12.07 -3.09
C HIS A 294 -12.19 13.28 -3.46
N ALA A 295 -11.21 13.03 -4.32
CA ALA A 295 -10.46 14.05 -5.03
C ALA A 295 -10.82 14.00 -6.52
N HIS A 296 -10.08 14.74 -7.36
CA HIS A 296 -10.25 14.70 -8.81
C HIS A 296 -9.98 13.31 -9.41
N THR A 297 -8.98 12.59 -8.91
CA THR A 297 -8.50 11.33 -9.53
C THR A 297 -8.76 10.06 -8.72
N MET A 298 -9.13 10.17 -7.44
CA MET A 298 -9.21 9.02 -6.53
C MET A 298 -10.28 9.18 -5.44
N ILE A 299 -10.68 8.06 -4.87
CA ILE A 299 -11.29 7.97 -3.53
C ILE A 299 -10.15 7.75 -2.53
N GLY A 300 -10.06 8.64 -1.54
CA GLY A 300 -8.98 8.66 -0.56
C GLY A 300 -9.45 8.42 0.86
N MET A 301 -8.50 8.11 1.74
CA MET A 301 -8.70 7.93 3.18
C MET A 301 -7.69 8.75 3.99
N ILE A 302 -8.17 9.40 5.04
CA ILE A 302 -7.38 10.07 6.07
C ILE A 302 -7.65 9.44 7.43
N SER A 303 -6.75 9.64 8.37
CA SER A 303 -6.87 9.13 9.73
C SER A 303 -6.42 10.17 10.76
N SER A 304 -6.95 10.07 11.98
CA SER A 304 -6.59 10.94 13.09
C SER A 304 -6.72 10.20 14.43
N PRO A 305 -5.72 10.22 15.32
CA PRO A 305 -5.83 9.60 16.64
C PRO A 305 -6.72 10.38 17.62
N ASP A 306 -6.93 11.68 17.38
CA ASP A 306 -7.62 12.59 18.31
C ASP A 306 -8.85 13.28 17.70
N GLY A 307 -9.11 13.06 16.42
CA GLY A 307 -10.20 13.65 15.64
C GLY A 307 -9.93 15.10 15.19
N ILE A 308 -8.75 15.66 15.50
CA ILE A 308 -8.35 17.04 15.22
C ILE A 308 -7.17 17.07 14.24
N ASN A 309 -6.13 16.29 14.52
CA ASN A 309 -4.91 16.23 13.74
C ASN A 309 -5.04 15.10 12.70
N TRP A 310 -5.45 15.48 11.49
CA TRP A 310 -5.68 14.55 10.38
C TRP A 310 -4.46 14.44 9.48
N LYS A 311 -4.11 13.20 9.12
CA LYS A 311 -3.05 12.89 8.15
C LYS A 311 -3.54 11.91 7.09
N LYS A 312 -2.77 11.72 6.01
CA LYS A 312 -3.03 10.64 5.06
C LYS A 312 -3.09 9.32 5.85
N ALA A 313 -4.13 8.53 5.63
CA ALA A 313 -4.17 7.19 6.21
C ALA A 313 -3.11 6.31 5.57
N THR A 314 -2.75 5.21 6.23
CA THR A 314 -1.72 4.30 5.67
C THR A 314 -2.18 3.67 4.36
N GLU A 315 -3.48 3.33 4.21
CA GLU A 315 -4.10 3.12 2.89
C GLU A 315 -4.73 4.41 2.36
N TYR A 316 -3.89 5.34 1.92
CA TYR A 316 -4.38 6.66 1.48
C TYR A 316 -5.27 6.58 0.24
N ALA A 317 -4.90 5.80 -0.78
CA ALA A 317 -5.63 5.70 -2.04
C ALA A 317 -6.41 4.39 -2.14
N LEU A 318 -7.72 4.43 -1.85
CA LEU A 318 -8.58 3.26 -1.85
C LEU A 318 -8.87 2.76 -3.28
N MET A 319 -9.25 3.67 -4.19
CA MET A 319 -9.47 3.32 -5.59
C MET A 319 -9.40 4.53 -6.53
N PRO A 320 -9.02 4.34 -7.80
CA PRO A 320 -9.07 5.40 -8.81
C PRO A 320 -10.51 5.75 -9.19
N LYS A 321 -10.72 6.96 -9.70
CA LYS A 321 -12.03 7.44 -10.16
C LYS A 321 -12.39 7.13 -11.62
N LYS A 322 -11.65 6.20 -12.23
CA LYS A 322 -11.71 5.95 -13.68
C LYS A 322 -12.76 4.91 -14.08
N SER A 323 -12.87 3.82 -13.32
CA SER A 323 -13.80 2.75 -13.65
C SER A 323 -14.25 1.93 -12.45
N LEU A 324 -15.44 1.36 -12.61
CA LEU A 324 -16.03 0.35 -11.73
C LEU A 324 -16.30 -0.91 -12.55
N TRP A 325 -16.16 -2.07 -11.95
CA TRP A 325 -16.33 -3.35 -12.63
C TRP A 325 -17.55 -4.08 -12.09
N LEU A 326 -18.48 -4.41 -12.98
CA LEU A 326 -19.71 -5.18 -12.75
C LEU A 326 -19.54 -6.56 -13.39
N GLY A 327 -19.10 -7.56 -12.62
CA GLY A 327 -18.56 -8.79 -13.19
C GLY A 327 -17.45 -8.47 -14.19
N ASP A 328 -17.62 -8.90 -15.44
CA ASP A 328 -16.67 -8.65 -16.54
C ASP A 328 -16.95 -7.35 -17.31
N SER A 329 -17.99 -6.59 -16.95
CA SER A 329 -18.38 -5.34 -17.62
C SER A 329 -17.81 -4.12 -16.92
N GLU A 330 -17.19 -3.22 -17.67
CA GLU A 330 -16.66 -1.95 -17.16
C GLU A 330 -17.70 -0.82 -17.21
N ILE A 331 -17.84 -0.09 -16.11
CA ILE A 331 -18.62 1.14 -16.00
C ILE A 331 -17.62 2.29 -15.90
N ILE A 332 -17.63 3.16 -16.91
CA ILE A 332 -16.92 4.44 -16.92
C ILE A 332 -17.91 5.53 -16.48
N PRO A 333 -17.77 6.10 -15.27
CA PRO A 333 -18.69 7.11 -14.75
C PRO A 333 -18.32 8.52 -15.24
N ASP A 334 -19.33 9.38 -15.46
CA ASP A 334 -19.12 10.83 -15.64
C ASP A 334 -18.67 11.46 -14.31
N ARG A 335 -19.24 10.97 -13.21
CA ARG A 335 -18.94 11.39 -11.84
C ARG A 335 -18.98 10.19 -10.91
N MET A 336 -18.03 10.14 -9.99
CA MET A 336 -18.00 9.20 -8.88
C MET A 336 -17.61 9.96 -7.60
N GLU A 337 -18.57 10.13 -6.71
CA GLU A 337 -18.49 11.08 -5.58
C GLU A 337 -19.15 10.44 -4.34
N ARG A 338 -19.25 11.19 -3.23
CA ARG A 338 -19.93 10.74 -2.00
C ARG A 338 -19.45 9.38 -1.44
N PRO A 339 -18.14 9.15 -1.25
CA PRO A 339 -17.68 7.92 -0.62
C PRO A 339 -18.16 7.82 0.82
N PHE A 340 -18.80 6.71 1.15
CA PHE A 340 -19.24 6.38 2.51
C PHE A 340 -18.87 4.94 2.83
N ILE A 341 -18.24 4.74 3.99
CA ILE A 341 -17.95 3.41 4.52
C ILE A 341 -19.02 3.05 5.54
N TYR A 342 -19.74 1.96 5.30
CA TYR A 342 -20.52 1.30 6.33
C TYR A 342 -19.60 0.39 7.16
N VAL A 343 -19.65 0.56 8.47
CA VAL A 343 -18.84 -0.20 9.44
C VAL A 343 -19.77 -0.97 10.35
N GLU A 344 -19.45 -2.24 10.57
CA GLU A 344 -20.10 -3.12 11.54
C GLU A 344 -19.00 -3.81 12.36
N ASP A 345 -19.11 -3.81 13.69
CA ASP A 345 -18.10 -4.35 14.61
C ASP A 345 -16.66 -3.83 14.37
N ASN A 346 -16.53 -2.53 14.09
CA ASN A 346 -15.27 -1.88 13.74
C ASN A 346 -14.58 -2.48 12.49
N GLN A 347 -15.33 -3.15 11.62
CA GLN A 347 -14.88 -3.63 10.32
C GLN A 347 -15.65 -2.94 9.19
N PRO A 348 -14.95 -2.35 8.20
CA PRO A 348 -15.57 -1.89 6.96
C PRO A 348 -16.26 -3.05 6.24
N GLN A 349 -17.54 -2.87 5.89
CA GLN A 349 -18.37 -3.88 5.21
C GLN A 349 -18.71 -3.45 3.78
N VAL A 350 -18.96 -2.16 3.56
CA VAL A 350 -19.37 -1.63 2.25
C VAL A 350 -18.77 -0.25 2.03
N LEU A 351 -18.20 -0.05 0.84
CA LEU A 351 -17.88 1.27 0.30
C LEU A 351 -18.98 1.67 -0.68
N SER A 352 -19.79 2.66 -0.33
CA SER A 352 -20.79 3.21 -1.23
C SER A 352 -20.32 4.50 -1.90
N MET A 353 -20.69 4.68 -3.17
CA MET A 353 -20.39 5.90 -3.93
C MET A 353 -21.60 6.29 -4.78
N ALA A 354 -21.81 7.59 -4.97
CA ALA A 354 -22.76 8.11 -5.93
C ALA A 354 -22.12 8.15 -7.31
N VAL A 355 -22.82 7.61 -8.31
CA VAL A 355 -22.36 7.52 -9.70
C VAL A 355 -23.34 8.26 -10.59
N LYS A 356 -22.81 9.09 -11.50
CA LYS A 356 -23.56 9.66 -12.63
C LYS A 356 -23.00 9.08 -13.93
N LYS A 357 -23.87 8.65 -14.84
CA LYS A 357 -23.51 8.23 -16.20
C LYS A 357 -24.63 8.62 -17.16
N GLY A 358 -24.36 9.55 -18.07
CA GLY A 358 -25.39 10.09 -18.95
C GLY A 358 -26.53 10.73 -18.14
N ASP A 359 -27.77 10.38 -18.44
CA ASP A 359 -28.95 10.89 -17.72
C ASP A 359 -29.38 10.01 -16.52
N GLU A 360 -28.51 9.10 -16.09
CA GLU A 360 -28.73 8.28 -14.91
C GLU A 360 -27.84 8.73 -13.75
N SER A 361 -28.38 8.63 -12.53
CA SER A 361 -27.55 8.56 -11.34
C SER A 361 -28.06 7.51 -10.37
N TYR A 362 -27.13 6.84 -9.71
CA TYR A 362 -27.40 5.72 -8.83
C TYR A 362 -26.34 5.64 -7.75
N THR A 363 -26.62 4.90 -6.69
CA THR A 363 -25.62 4.57 -5.69
C THR A 363 -25.11 3.15 -5.93
N VAL A 364 -23.80 2.98 -5.95
CA VAL A 364 -23.15 1.67 -5.92
C VAL A 364 -22.76 1.34 -4.49
N PHE A 365 -22.90 0.08 -4.09
CA PHE A 365 -22.54 -0.44 -2.76
C PHE A 365 -21.51 -1.55 -2.91
N VAL A 366 -20.24 -1.17 -3.01
CA VAL A 366 -19.14 -2.10 -3.26
C VAL A 366 -18.89 -2.92 -1.99
N PRO A 367 -19.08 -4.26 -2.02
CA PRO A 367 -18.82 -5.10 -0.85
C PRO A 367 -17.33 -5.08 -0.48
N ILE A 368 -17.05 -5.12 0.82
CA ILE A 368 -15.70 -5.31 1.36
C ILE A 368 -15.70 -6.69 2.00
N LYS A 369 -14.89 -7.60 1.46
CA LYS A 369 -14.82 -8.97 1.95
C LYS A 369 -14.36 -8.99 3.42
N GLU A 370 -14.94 -9.88 4.21
CA GLU A 370 -14.46 -10.12 5.57
C GLU A 370 -12.98 -10.52 5.58
N LYS A 371 -12.29 -10.18 6.68
CA LYS A 371 -10.90 -10.57 6.84
C LYS A 371 -10.85 -12.08 7.02
N GLU A 372 -10.14 -12.77 6.13
CA GLU A 372 -9.87 -14.20 6.26
C GLU A 372 -9.17 -14.51 7.59
N GLU A 373 -9.48 -15.65 8.19
CA GLU A 373 -8.82 -16.11 9.43
C GLU A 373 -7.33 -16.41 9.21
N LEU A 374 -6.97 -16.92 8.02
CA LEU A 374 -5.58 -17.12 7.63
C LEU A 374 -5.11 -15.95 6.76
N PRO A 375 -3.88 -15.45 6.96
CA PRO A 375 -3.28 -14.52 6.02
C PRO A 375 -3.19 -15.16 4.63
N VAL A 376 -3.52 -14.37 3.61
CA VAL A 376 -3.45 -14.75 2.20
C VAL A 376 -2.72 -13.65 1.43
N PRO A 377 -2.02 -13.96 0.33
CA PRO A 377 -1.43 -12.94 -0.52
C PRO A 377 -2.50 -12.06 -1.13
N ASN A 378 -2.24 -10.75 -1.21
CA ASN A 378 -2.98 -9.89 -2.12
C ASN A 378 -2.59 -10.19 -3.59
N LYS A 379 -3.24 -9.52 -4.55
CA LYS A 379 -3.01 -9.78 -6.00
C LYS A 379 -1.54 -9.62 -6.42
N ARG A 380 -0.88 -8.57 -5.94
CA ARG A 380 0.52 -8.25 -6.28
C ARG A 380 1.51 -9.21 -5.63
N GLN A 381 1.32 -9.57 -4.36
CA GLN A 381 2.11 -10.60 -3.68
C GLN A 381 1.96 -11.98 -4.32
N LEU A 382 0.73 -12.34 -4.75
CA LEU A 382 0.48 -13.58 -5.47
C LEU A 382 1.24 -13.60 -6.80
N ALA A 383 1.15 -12.51 -7.57
CA ALA A 383 1.87 -12.37 -8.84
C ALA A 383 3.40 -12.41 -8.64
N TRP A 384 3.90 -11.84 -7.55
CA TRP A 384 5.32 -11.82 -7.18
C TRP A 384 5.85 -13.20 -6.77
N GLN A 385 5.14 -13.95 -5.94
CA GLN A 385 5.56 -15.32 -5.61
C GLN A 385 5.50 -16.26 -6.83
N GLN A 386 4.51 -16.08 -7.71
CA GLN A 386 4.40 -16.84 -8.96
C GLN A 386 5.50 -16.50 -9.97
N ALA A 387 6.18 -15.36 -9.81
CA ALA A 387 7.26 -14.94 -10.69
C ALA A 387 8.52 -15.80 -10.48
N GLU A 388 8.72 -16.30 -9.25
CA GLU A 388 9.80 -17.18 -8.78
C GLU A 388 11.23 -16.65 -8.93
N MET A 389 11.60 -16.11 -10.08
CA MET A 389 12.94 -15.58 -10.37
C MET A 389 12.89 -14.24 -11.10
N GLY A 390 13.77 -13.33 -10.70
CA GLY A 390 13.96 -12.02 -11.32
C GLY A 390 15.43 -11.59 -11.35
N ALA A 391 15.70 -10.49 -12.06
CA ALA A 391 16.99 -9.79 -12.03
C ALA A 391 16.88 -8.43 -11.35
N VAL A 392 17.98 -7.95 -10.79
CA VAL A 392 18.20 -6.54 -10.49
C VAL A 392 19.49 -6.08 -11.19
N PHE A 393 19.38 -5.06 -12.01
CA PHE A 393 20.47 -4.43 -12.74
C PHE A 393 20.95 -3.23 -11.93
N HIS A 394 22.17 -3.29 -11.44
CA HIS A 394 22.81 -2.18 -10.76
C HIS A 394 23.70 -1.44 -11.73
N TYR A 395 23.43 -0.15 -11.89
CA TYR A 395 24.15 0.75 -12.76
C TYR A 395 24.14 2.16 -12.16
N ASP A 396 25.32 2.75 -12.02
CA ASP A 396 25.56 4.08 -11.46
C ASP A 396 26.90 4.59 -12.01
N LEU A 397 27.24 5.86 -11.74
CA LEU A 397 28.41 6.54 -12.29
C LEU A 397 29.75 5.84 -12.00
N HIS A 398 29.90 5.22 -10.82
CA HIS A 398 31.16 4.59 -10.42
C HIS A 398 31.49 3.34 -11.26
N VAL A 399 30.55 2.77 -12.02
CA VAL A 399 30.87 1.70 -12.98
C VAL A 399 31.94 2.15 -14.00
N PHE A 400 32.00 3.45 -14.28
CA PHE A 400 32.85 4.04 -15.30
C PHE A 400 34.22 4.53 -14.78
N ASP A 401 34.53 4.36 -13.49
CA ASP A 401 35.77 4.89 -12.90
C ASP A 401 37.00 3.98 -13.11
N GLY A 402 36.78 2.75 -13.58
CA GLY A 402 37.84 1.77 -13.83
C GLY A 402 38.46 1.18 -12.55
N LEU A 403 37.81 1.36 -11.39
CA LEU A 403 38.27 0.92 -10.08
C LEU A 403 37.34 -0.15 -9.51
N LYS A 404 37.77 -0.72 -8.38
CA LYS A 404 36.92 -1.58 -7.56
C LYS A 404 35.97 -0.74 -6.72
N TYR A 405 34.75 -1.22 -6.56
CA TYR A 405 33.69 -0.50 -5.86
C TYR A 405 33.96 -0.44 -4.35
N GLY A 406 34.12 0.78 -3.84
CA GLY A 406 34.27 1.07 -2.42
C GLY A 406 33.00 1.71 -1.85
N GLN A 407 32.04 0.89 -1.40
CA GLN A 407 30.73 1.37 -0.91
C GLN A 407 30.83 2.51 0.12
N GLY A 408 31.73 2.40 1.11
CA GLY A 408 31.90 3.42 2.14
C GLY A 408 32.25 4.79 1.56
N ASN A 409 33.17 4.82 0.59
CA ASN A 409 33.62 6.05 -0.06
C ASN A 409 32.54 6.58 -1.03
N ASN A 410 31.93 5.71 -1.84
CA ASN A 410 30.91 6.09 -2.82
C ASN A 410 29.70 6.79 -2.19
N ARG A 411 29.33 6.41 -0.95
CA ARG A 411 28.22 7.00 -0.19
C ARG A 411 28.50 8.42 0.31
N ILE A 412 29.76 8.83 0.46
CA ILE A 412 30.13 10.10 1.09
C ILE A 412 30.90 11.03 0.16
N ASP A 413 31.58 10.50 -0.85
CA ASP A 413 32.39 11.25 -1.80
C ASP A 413 31.62 11.41 -3.12
N PRO A 414 31.20 12.65 -3.48
CA PRO A 414 30.56 12.89 -4.77
C PRO A 414 31.50 12.56 -5.94
N VAL A 415 30.95 11.97 -7.00
CA VAL A 415 31.70 11.73 -8.24
C VAL A 415 32.13 13.07 -8.84
N LYS A 416 33.45 13.25 -9.00
CA LYS A 416 34.06 14.53 -9.42
C LYS A 416 33.65 14.95 -10.82
N ASP A 417 33.64 14.01 -11.76
CA ASP A 417 33.19 14.23 -13.13
C ASP A 417 32.13 13.20 -13.48
N TYR A 418 30.87 13.63 -13.54
CA TYR A 418 29.75 12.78 -13.91
C TYR A 418 29.66 12.55 -15.43
N GLN A 419 30.45 13.25 -16.25
CA GLN A 419 30.52 13.02 -17.70
C GLN A 419 31.21 11.70 -18.07
N VAL A 420 31.82 11.02 -17.10
CA VAL A 420 32.37 9.66 -17.28
C VAL A 420 31.29 8.65 -17.65
N PHE A 421 30.02 8.92 -17.35
CA PHE A 421 28.90 8.13 -17.83
C PHE A 421 28.75 8.30 -19.35
N ASN A 422 29.27 7.34 -20.11
CA ASN A 422 29.20 7.34 -21.57
C ASN A 422 29.16 5.91 -22.16
N PRO A 423 28.07 5.14 -21.94
CA PRO A 423 27.97 3.78 -22.46
C PRO A 423 27.64 3.77 -23.96
N GLU A 424 28.68 3.79 -24.79
CA GLU A 424 28.56 3.95 -26.26
C GLU A 424 27.76 2.84 -26.95
N LYS A 425 27.66 1.66 -26.33
CA LYS A 425 26.96 0.48 -26.86
C LYS A 425 25.78 0.08 -25.97
N LEU A 426 25.19 1.03 -25.24
CA LEU A 426 24.04 0.77 -24.37
C LEU A 426 22.94 0.00 -25.11
N ASP A 427 22.67 -1.23 -24.67
CA ASP A 427 21.63 -2.09 -25.23
C ASP A 427 20.88 -2.82 -24.10
N THR A 428 19.76 -2.22 -23.68
CA THR A 428 18.89 -2.85 -22.67
C THR A 428 18.09 -4.03 -23.20
N ASP A 429 17.98 -4.21 -24.53
CA ASP A 429 17.40 -5.43 -25.10
C ASP A 429 18.33 -6.62 -24.81
N GLN A 430 19.64 -6.43 -24.93
CA GLN A 430 20.64 -7.47 -24.59
C GLN A 430 20.55 -7.85 -23.11
N TRP A 431 20.39 -6.88 -22.22
CA TRP A 431 20.25 -7.10 -20.77
C TRP A 431 19.03 -7.97 -20.46
N VAL A 432 17.87 -7.55 -20.96
CA VAL A 432 16.59 -8.21 -20.69
C VAL A 432 16.51 -9.57 -21.37
N LYS A 433 17.10 -9.73 -22.57
CA LYS A 433 17.18 -11.03 -23.23
C LYS A 433 18.01 -12.02 -22.41
N ALA A 434 19.16 -11.63 -21.86
CA ALA A 434 19.97 -12.51 -21.01
C ALA A 434 19.21 -12.95 -19.75
N ALA A 435 18.51 -12.01 -19.10
CA ALA A 435 17.64 -12.32 -17.97
C ALA A 435 16.52 -13.32 -18.35
N LYS A 436 15.89 -13.13 -19.52
CA LYS A 436 14.88 -14.05 -20.04
C LYS A 436 15.44 -15.44 -20.34
N ASP A 437 16.63 -15.53 -20.92
CA ASP A 437 17.27 -16.80 -21.26
C ASP A 437 17.56 -17.65 -20.00
N ALA A 438 17.86 -16.99 -18.86
CA ALA A 438 17.95 -17.60 -17.53
C ALA A 438 16.61 -18.06 -16.94
N GLY A 439 15.48 -17.68 -17.54
CA GLY A 439 14.13 -18.00 -17.07
C GLY A 439 13.54 -16.99 -16.09
N PHE A 440 14.12 -15.80 -15.96
CA PHE A 440 13.54 -14.74 -15.12
C PHE A 440 12.25 -14.22 -15.73
N THR A 441 11.32 -13.75 -14.89
CA THR A 441 10.00 -13.25 -15.33
C THR A 441 9.77 -11.78 -15.01
N PHE A 442 10.67 -11.18 -14.22
CA PHE A 442 10.71 -9.75 -13.93
C PHE A 442 12.15 -9.27 -13.83
N ALA A 443 12.35 -7.97 -13.99
CA ALA A 443 13.65 -7.33 -13.89
C ALA A 443 13.51 -5.96 -13.25
N ILE A 444 14.46 -5.57 -12.41
CA ILE A 444 14.51 -4.30 -11.68
C ILE A 444 15.75 -3.52 -12.13
N LEU A 445 15.65 -2.19 -12.29
CA LEU A 445 16.80 -1.32 -12.59
C LEU A 445 16.97 -0.29 -11.47
N THR A 446 18.21 -0.04 -11.04
CA THR A 446 18.56 1.10 -10.18
C THR A 446 18.36 2.43 -10.93
N ALA A 447 17.19 3.05 -10.79
CA ALA A 447 16.95 4.39 -11.34
C ALA A 447 17.79 5.47 -10.63
N THR A 448 18.05 5.25 -9.35
CA THR A 448 19.09 5.90 -8.54
C THR A 448 19.72 4.86 -7.61
N HIS A 449 20.97 5.05 -7.21
CA HIS A 449 21.60 4.28 -6.14
C HIS A 449 22.19 5.23 -5.08
N GLU A 450 23.50 5.23 -4.87
CA GLU A 450 24.14 5.94 -3.74
C GLU A 450 24.75 7.28 -4.12
N THR A 451 25.16 7.46 -5.39
CA THR A 451 25.70 8.74 -5.84
C THR A 451 24.61 9.84 -5.86
N GLY A 452 23.35 9.40 -5.99
CA GLY A 452 22.20 10.26 -6.23
C GLY A 452 21.92 10.55 -7.70
N PHE A 453 22.72 10.00 -8.63
CA PHE A 453 22.54 10.21 -10.06
C PHE A 453 21.28 9.50 -10.57
N ALA A 454 20.44 10.24 -11.30
CA ALA A 454 19.21 9.71 -11.89
C ALA A 454 19.43 9.22 -13.33
N LEU A 455 19.21 7.92 -13.57
CA LEU A 455 19.27 7.27 -14.89
C LEU A 455 18.05 7.54 -15.78
N PHE A 456 17.31 8.62 -15.50
CA PHE A 456 16.07 8.97 -16.17
C PHE A 456 15.90 10.49 -16.31
N GLN A 457 14.96 10.90 -17.15
CA GLN A 457 14.69 12.30 -17.49
C GLN A 457 13.90 13.04 -16.40
N SER A 458 14.46 13.17 -15.20
CA SER A 458 13.81 13.88 -14.08
C SER A 458 13.68 15.38 -14.31
N ASN A 459 12.60 15.99 -13.83
CA ASN A 459 12.43 17.45 -13.77
C ASN A 459 12.73 18.02 -12.38
N VAL A 460 13.01 17.15 -11.40
CA VAL A 460 13.20 17.54 -10.00
C VAL A 460 14.57 17.20 -9.46
N ASN A 461 15.23 16.16 -9.98
CA ASN A 461 16.64 15.88 -9.72
C ASN A 461 17.49 16.46 -10.86
N PRO A 462 18.26 17.54 -10.62
CA PRO A 462 19.15 18.10 -11.64
C PRO A 462 20.38 17.22 -11.89
N TYR A 463 20.69 16.28 -10.99
CA TYR A 463 21.82 15.37 -11.11
C TYR A 463 21.35 14.06 -11.75
N GLY A 464 21.37 14.01 -13.08
CA GLY A 464 20.90 12.87 -13.85
C GLY A 464 21.16 13.02 -15.35
N MET A 465 20.50 12.19 -16.16
CA MET A 465 20.74 12.08 -17.61
C MET A 465 20.76 13.43 -18.37
N LYS A 466 19.93 14.39 -17.97
CA LYS A 466 19.86 15.74 -18.59
C LYS A 466 21.16 16.53 -18.50
N ALA A 467 22.03 16.22 -17.56
CA ALA A 467 23.29 16.91 -17.36
C ALA A 467 24.44 16.35 -18.22
N LEU A 468 24.23 15.22 -18.91
CA LEU A 468 25.29 14.52 -19.65
C LEU A 468 25.44 15.02 -21.08
N LYS A 469 26.66 14.89 -21.62
CA LYS A 469 26.93 14.93 -23.06
C LYS A 469 26.47 13.65 -23.76
N PHE A 470 26.43 12.53 -23.05
CA PHE A 470 25.90 11.26 -23.55
C PHE A 470 24.49 11.46 -24.12
N GLN A 471 24.33 11.10 -25.40
CA GLN A 471 23.09 11.29 -26.16
C GLN A 471 22.52 12.72 -26.07
N ASP A 472 23.39 13.74 -26.05
CA ASP A 472 23.03 15.16 -25.91
C ASP A 472 22.11 15.46 -24.72
N GLY A 473 22.25 14.70 -23.62
CA GLY A 473 21.43 14.82 -22.42
C GLY A 473 19.98 14.33 -22.59
N LYS A 474 19.67 13.66 -23.70
CA LYS A 474 18.31 13.16 -24.02
C LYS A 474 18.08 11.70 -23.65
N GLY A 475 19.12 10.98 -23.25
CA GLY A 475 19.02 9.57 -22.87
C GLY A 475 18.10 9.33 -21.67
N ASP A 476 17.39 8.21 -21.68
CA ASP A 476 16.48 7.80 -20.61
C ASP A 476 16.60 6.27 -20.43
N VAL A 477 17.62 5.83 -19.68
CA VAL A 477 17.95 4.40 -19.52
C VAL A 477 16.80 3.64 -18.88
N VAL A 478 16.07 4.28 -17.95
CA VAL A 478 14.85 3.70 -17.38
C VAL A 478 13.79 3.45 -18.45
N ARG A 479 13.58 4.38 -19.40
CA ARG A 479 12.63 4.18 -20.52
C ARG A 479 13.03 3.03 -21.42
N ASP A 480 14.31 2.97 -21.79
CA ASP A 480 14.84 1.91 -22.64
C ASP A 480 14.66 0.55 -21.95
N PHE A 481 15.04 0.46 -20.68
CA PHE A 481 14.88 -0.75 -19.88
C PHE A 481 13.42 -1.23 -19.77
N VAL A 482 12.46 -0.34 -19.45
CA VAL A 482 11.05 -0.76 -19.35
C VAL A 482 10.46 -1.16 -20.70
N ASN A 483 10.92 -0.54 -21.79
CA ASN A 483 10.51 -0.91 -23.15
C ASN A 483 11.04 -2.29 -23.52
N SER A 484 12.32 -2.56 -23.25
CA SER A 484 12.97 -3.86 -23.46
C SER A 484 12.29 -4.96 -22.63
N CYS A 485 11.99 -4.68 -21.36
CA CYS A 485 11.21 -5.58 -20.50
C CYS A 485 9.89 -5.99 -21.17
N ARG A 486 9.10 -5.01 -21.62
CA ARG A 486 7.81 -5.26 -22.30
C ARG A 486 7.99 -6.02 -23.61
N LYS A 487 8.99 -5.67 -24.42
CA LYS A 487 9.31 -6.34 -25.69
C LYS A 487 9.54 -7.83 -25.49
N TYR A 488 10.22 -8.23 -24.40
CA TYR A 488 10.54 -9.62 -24.13
C TYR A 488 9.57 -10.34 -23.19
N GLY A 489 8.52 -9.67 -22.70
CA GLY A 489 7.54 -10.25 -21.78
C GLY A 489 8.04 -10.37 -20.34
N ILE A 490 9.03 -9.56 -19.97
CA ILE A 490 9.56 -9.42 -18.62
C ILE A 490 8.84 -8.26 -17.93
N LYS A 491 8.42 -8.44 -16.68
CA LYS A 491 7.73 -7.38 -15.93
C LYS A 491 8.77 -6.39 -15.36
N PRO A 492 8.69 -5.09 -15.67
CA PRO A 492 9.67 -4.11 -15.19
C PRO A 492 9.39 -3.67 -13.76
N GLY A 493 10.42 -3.62 -12.92
CA GLY A 493 10.44 -2.96 -11.61
C GLY A 493 11.53 -1.88 -11.56
N ILE A 494 11.48 -1.03 -10.54
CA ILE A 494 12.42 0.08 -10.38
C ILE A 494 12.94 0.13 -8.95
N TYR A 495 14.25 0.25 -8.82
CA TYR A 495 14.94 0.50 -7.57
C TYR A 495 15.28 1.99 -7.44
N LEU A 496 15.07 2.55 -6.24
CA LEU A 496 15.40 3.93 -5.90
C LEU A 496 16.24 3.97 -4.61
N GLY A 497 17.51 4.34 -4.76
CA GLY A 497 18.37 4.74 -3.66
C GLY A 497 18.00 6.15 -3.19
N ILE A 498 17.49 6.24 -1.95
CA ILE A 498 17.16 7.51 -1.27
C ILE A 498 17.79 7.60 0.13
N ARG A 499 18.41 6.51 0.58
CA ARG A 499 19.08 6.40 1.88
C ARG A 499 20.42 7.12 1.87
N TRP A 500 21.13 7.02 0.74
CA TRP A 500 22.43 7.63 0.50
C TRP A 500 22.32 8.49 -0.76
N ASN A 501 22.92 9.68 -0.71
CA ASN A 501 23.08 10.54 -1.89
C ASN A 501 24.31 11.41 -1.65
N SER A 502 25.46 10.98 -2.18
CA SER A 502 26.72 11.69 -1.94
C SER A 502 26.67 13.10 -2.51
N PHE A 503 26.09 13.29 -3.72
CA PHE A 503 25.96 14.61 -4.36
C PHE A 503 25.18 15.62 -3.51
N MET A 504 24.12 15.18 -2.82
CA MET A 504 23.26 16.05 -1.99
C MET A 504 23.62 16.03 -0.51
N GLY A 505 24.64 15.28 -0.11
CA GLY A 505 25.07 15.13 1.28
C GLY A 505 23.99 14.47 2.15
N VAL A 506 23.43 13.36 1.70
CA VAL A 506 22.46 12.56 2.45
C VAL A 506 23.14 11.29 2.97
N HIS A 507 23.07 11.07 4.27
CA HIS A 507 23.63 9.92 4.96
C HIS A 507 22.54 9.29 5.84
N ASP A 508 22.19 8.04 5.56
CA ASP A 508 21.13 7.31 6.27
C ASP A 508 19.82 8.11 6.38
N PHE A 509 19.29 8.50 5.22
CA PHE A 509 18.07 9.31 5.02
C PHE A 509 18.16 10.78 5.49
N LYS A 510 19.24 11.15 6.20
CA LYS A 510 19.40 12.47 6.82
C LYS A 510 20.32 13.34 5.98
N VAL A 511 19.87 14.55 5.68
CA VAL A 511 20.73 15.57 5.05
C VAL A 511 21.76 16.09 6.05
N ASN A 512 22.97 16.37 5.58
CA ASN A 512 24.02 17.02 6.36
C ASN A 512 23.64 18.48 6.70
N GLY A 513 24.19 18.99 7.81
CA GLY A 513 23.97 20.34 8.31
C GLY A 513 23.35 20.39 9.71
N GLU A 514 23.08 21.60 10.20
CA GLU A 514 22.55 21.87 11.54
C GLU A 514 21.43 22.92 11.52
N GLY A 515 20.70 23.04 12.65
CA GLY A 515 19.68 24.07 12.86
C GLY A 515 18.56 24.09 11.81
N ASP A 516 17.99 25.28 11.59
CA ASP A 516 16.89 25.50 10.65
C ASP A 516 17.27 25.16 9.20
N PHE A 517 18.55 25.31 8.83
CA PHE A 517 19.05 24.92 7.52
C PHE A 517 18.82 23.42 7.27
N LYS A 518 19.21 22.56 8.21
CA LYS A 518 19.01 21.10 8.11
C LYS A 518 17.54 20.76 7.98
N VAL A 519 16.68 21.36 8.81
CA VAL A 519 15.23 21.12 8.82
C VAL A 519 14.60 21.47 7.46
N ASN A 520 14.96 22.64 6.91
CA ASN A 520 14.44 23.08 5.62
C ASN A 520 15.00 22.26 4.46
N ARG A 521 16.29 21.91 4.50
CA ARG A 521 16.92 21.04 3.49
C ARG A 521 16.34 19.62 3.50
N GLN A 522 16.03 19.06 4.66
CA GLN A 522 15.40 17.74 4.77
C GLN A 522 14.00 17.77 4.15
N LYS A 523 13.19 18.79 4.44
CA LYS A 523 11.86 18.96 3.82
C LYS A 523 11.95 19.08 2.30
N TRP A 524 12.94 19.84 1.80
CA TRP A 524 13.21 19.95 0.37
C TRP A 524 13.60 18.60 -0.26
N TYR A 525 14.52 17.86 0.36
CA TYR A 525 14.98 16.57 -0.13
C TYR A 525 13.83 15.55 -0.17
N ASN A 526 13.03 15.47 0.89
CA ASN A 526 11.87 14.60 0.93
C ASN A 526 10.86 14.93 -0.19
N ASN A 527 10.56 16.20 -0.40
CA ASN A 527 9.67 16.65 -1.48
C ASN A 527 10.25 16.33 -2.87
N MET A 528 11.57 16.43 -3.05
CA MET A 528 12.22 16.00 -4.28
C MET A 528 12.06 14.49 -4.49
N VAL A 529 12.31 13.67 -3.46
CA VAL A 529 12.11 12.21 -3.51
C VAL A 529 10.67 11.84 -3.84
N GLU A 530 9.69 12.43 -3.16
CA GLU A 530 8.27 12.22 -3.45
C GLU A 530 7.92 12.52 -4.91
N LYS A 531 8.46 13.62 -5.46
CA LYS A 531 8.26 13.97 -6.87
C LYS A 531 8.99 13.02 -7.83
N MET A 532 10.20 12.55 -7.51
CA MET A 532 10.89 11.53 -8.31
C MET A 532 10.11 10.22 -8.35
N VAL A 533 9.63 9.75 -7.20
CA VAL A 533 8.79 8.54 -7.11
C VAL A 533 7.52 8.72 -7.95
N LYS A 534 6.91 9.92 -7.94
CA LYS A 534 5.77 10.22 -8.81
C LYS A 534 6.15 10.17 -10.29
N GLU A 535 7.27 10.76 -10.72
CA GLU A 535 7.74 10.71 -12.11
C GLU A 535 7.92 9.26 -12.59
N ILE A 536 8.56 8.42 -11.76
CA ILE A 536 8.70 6.97 -12.01
C ILE A 536 7.34 6.29 -12.13
N CYS A 537 6.44 6.55 -11.18
CA CYS A 537 5.13 5.90 -11.13
C CYS A 537 4.16 6.35 -12.22
N THR A 538 4.39 7.48 -12.90
CA THR A 538 3.45 8.00 -13.91
C THR A 538 3.98 7.96 -15.34
N SER A 539 5.31 7.89 -15.55
CA SER A 539 5.91 8.13 -16.88
C SER A 539 6.43 6.88 -17.59
N TYR A 540 6.41 5.74 -16.90
CA TYR A 540 7.04 4.50 -17.35
C TYR A 540 6.07 3.32 -17.49
N GLY A 541 4.76 3.57 -17.42
CA GLY A 541 3.69 2.55 -17.51
C GLY A 541 3.56 1.70 -16.24
N GLU A 542 2.90 0.53 -16.32
CA GLU A 542 2.75 -0.37 -15.16
C GLU A 542 4.10 -0.96 -14.75
N LEU A 543 4.36 -0.94 -13.44
CA LEU A 543 5.54 -1.48 -12.77
C LEU A 543 5.17 -2.66 -11.88
N PHE A 544 6.09 -3.62 -11.76
CA PHE A 544 5.91 -4.85 -11.00
C PHE A 544 6.32 -4.71 -9.54
N GLU A 545 7.42 -3.99 -9.29
CA GLU A 545 8.00 -3.77 -7.98
C GLU A 545 8.65 -2.38 -7.93
N ILE A 546 8.45 -1.66 -6.83
CA ILE A 546 9.29 -0.52 -6.45
C ILE A 546 10.12 -0.96 -5.24
N TRP A 547 11.44 -0.96 -5.41
CA TRP A 547 12.43 -1.29 -4.40
C TRP A 547 13.09 -0.02 -3.86
N PHE A 548 13.11 0.21 -2.56
CA PHE A 548 13.89 1.27 -1.90
C PHE A 548 15.09 0.69 -1.16
N ASP A 549 16.29 1.23 -1.38
CA ASP A 549 17.53 0.79 -0.73
C ASP A 549 17.42 0.82 0.80
N GLY A 550 17.46 -0.35 1.44
CA GLY A 550 17.30 -0.47 2.89
C GLY A 550 15.95 0.05 3.41
N GLY A 551 14.97 0.29 2.52
CA GLY A 551 13.66 0.88 2.78
C GLY A 551 13.61 2.41 2.64
N ALA A 552 12.41 2.99 2.74
CA ALA A 552 12.18 4.45 2.68
C ALA A 552 11.90 5.11 4.05
N ASP A 553 12.34 4.46 5.14
CA ASP A 553 12.05 4.81 6.54
C ASP A 553 10.57 5.08 6.83
N HIS A 554 10.22 5.67 7.97
CA HIS A 554 8.84 6.00 8.32
C HIS A 554 8.61 7.51 8.16
N PRO A 555 7.52 7.97 7.52
CA PRO A 555 7.25 9.41 7.38
C PRO A 555 7.17 10.16 8.72
N ASP A 556 6.67 9.51 9.78
CA ASP A 556 6.68 10.07 11.15
C ASP A 556 8.10 10.32 11.71
N ASN A 557 9.15 9.74 11.12
CA ASN A 557 10.57 10.04 11.44
C ASN A 557 11.12 11.24 10.64
N GLY A 558 10.30 11.87 9.81
CA GLY A 558 10.73 12.93 8.89
C GLY A 558 11.31 12.40 7.58
N ALA A 559 10.95 11.18 7.17
CA ALA A 559 11.25 10.58 5.87
C ALA A 559 10.21 10.99 4.80
N PRO A 560 10.48 10.80 3.48
CA PRO A 560 9.49 11.08 2.43
C PRO A 560 8.27 10.15 2.48
N ASP A 561 7.07 10.69 2.21
CA ASP A 561 5.80 9.96 2.25
C ASP A 561 5.48 9.29 0.89
N VAL A 562 6.23 8.24 0.57
CA VAL A 562 6.23 7.59 -0.75
C VAL A 562 5.15 6.53 -0.96
N LEU A 563 4.70 5.85 0.11
CA LEU A 563 3.70 4.77 0.02
C LEU A 563 2.38 5.24 -0.62
N PRO A 564 1.80 6.39 -0.24
CA PRO A 564 0.59 6.93 -0.89
C PRO A 564 0.76 7.16 -2.39
N ILE A 565 1.96 7.56 -2.83
CA ILE A 565 2.26 7.83 -4.24
C ILE A 565 2.22 6.51 -5.03
N VAL A 566 2.96 5.50 -4.56
CA VAL A 566 2.98 4.18 -5.21
C VAL A 566 1.58 3.57 -5.24
N GLN A 567 0.84 3.57 -4.12
CA GLN A 567 -0.51 3.00 -4.08
C GLN A 567 -1.53 3.72 -4.97
N GLN A 568 -1.33 5.01 -5.22
CA GLN A 568 -2.21 5.81 -6.08
C GLN A 568 -1.95 5.54 -7.56
N TYR A 569 -0.68 5.55 -7.98
CA TYR A 569 -0.32 5.52 -9.40
C TYR A 569 0.04 4.12 -9.90
N GLN A 570 0.44 3.22 -9.01
CA GLN A 570 0.89 1.86 -9.30
C GLN A 570 0.20 0.84 -8.37
N PRO A 571 -1.15 0.73 -8.40
CA PRO A 571 -1.91 -0.09 -7.44
C PRO A 571 -1.64 -1.61 -7.51
N ASN A 572 -1.05 -2.08 -8.61
CA ASN A 572 -0.66 -3.49 -8.82
C ASN A 572 0.83 -3.74 -8.56
N CYS A 573 1.61 -2.71 -8.24
CA CYS A 573 3.03 -2.80 -8.02
C CYS A 573 3.32 -3.22 -6.57
N LEU A 574 4.22 -4.18 -6.39
CA LEU A 574 4.70 -4.58 -5.08
C LEU A 574 5.51 -3.44 -4.44
N PHE A 575 5.12 -3.01 -3.25
CA PHE A 575 5.83 -1.98 -2.49
C PHE A 575 6.89 -2.61 -1.56
N TYR A 576 8.16 -2.32 -1.82
CA TYR A 576 9.27 -2.83 -1.04
C TYR A 576 10.29 -1.72 -0.74
N HIS A 577 10.38 -1.15 0.45
CA HIS A 577 9.50 -1.21 1.62
C HIS A 577 9.72 0.08 2.41
N ASN A 578 8.94 0.28 3.47
CA ASN A 578 9.18 1.36 4.42
C ASN A 578 8.64 0.98 5.81
N GLY A 579 8.64 1.90 6.78
CA GLY A 579 8.13 1.62 8.12
C GLY A 579 6.62 1.32 8.19
N GLN A 580 5.84 1.67 7.16
CA GLN A 580 4.39 1.50 7.11
C GLN A 580 3.98 0.16 6.48
N LEU A 581 4.71 -0.29 5.45
CA LEU A 581 4.40 -1.50 4.68
C LEU A 581 5.66 -2.15 4.09
N ALA A 582 5.74 -3.48 4.20
CA ALA A 582 6.60 -4.31 3.37
C ALA A 582 5.77 -5.45 2.80
N GLU A 583 5.73 -5.58 1.47
CA GLU A 583 4.91 -6.60 0.83
C GLU A 583 5.66 -7.88 0.50
N ALA A 584 6.98 -7.83 0.57
CA ALA A 584 7.91 -8.95 0.65
C ALA A 584 8.92 -8.63 1.76
N ARG A 585 9.75 -9.60 2.14
CA ARG A 585 10.87 -9.40 3.08
C ARG A 585 12.17 -9.89 2.49
N TRP A 586 13.25 -9.17 2.74
CA TRP A 586 14.60 -9.71 2.57
C TRP A 586 14.74 -11.02 3.36
N GLY A 587 15.39 -12.02 2.77
CA GLY A 587 15.59 -13.36 3.33
C GLY A 587 16.63 -13.42 4.46
N GLY A 588 17.21 -12.29 4.85
CA GLY A 588 18.18 -12.20 5.96
C GLY A 588 19.62 -12.51 5.59
N SER A 589 19.93 -12.65 4.29
CA SER A 589 21.28 -12.73 3.73
C SER A 589 21.23 -12.49 2.22
N GLU A 590 22.32 -12.01 1.62
CA GLU A 590 22.49 -11.89 0.17
C GLU A 590 23.13 -13.16 -0.45
N SER A 591 22.88 -14.33 0.14
CA SER A 591 23.47 -15.59 -0.32
C SER A 591 22.73 -16.25 -1.49
N GLY A 592 21.61 -15.66 -1.94
CA GLY A 592 20.71 -16.26 -2.92
C GLY A 592 19.89 -17.42 -2.34
N THR A 593 19.82 -17.54 -1.01
CA THR A 593 19.12 -18.64 -0.33
C THR A 593 18.36 -18.18 0.92
N VAL A 594 17.39 -18.99 1.33
CA VAL A 594 16.69 -18.90 2.62
C VAL A 594 16.84 -20.19 3.43
N SER A 595 16.58 -20.08 4.74
CA SER A 595 16.51 -21.23 5.63
C SER A 595 15.30 -22.12 5.32
N TYR A 596 15.28 -23.33 5.87
CA TYR A 596 14.10 -24.20 5.84
C TYR A 596 13.72 -24.60 7.28
N PRO A 597 12.45 -24.44 7.69
CA PRO A 597 11.31 -23.96 6.93
C PRO A 597 11.39 -22.46 6.57
N SER A 598 10.65 -22.07 5.54
CA SER A 598 10.40 -20.67 5.16
C SER A 598 8.91 -20.45 4.96
N TRP A 599 8.31 -19.68 5.87
CA TRP A 599 6.91 -19.31 5.89
C TRP A 599 6.70 -17.99 5.18
N ALA A 600 5.62 -17.86 4.41
CA ALA A 600 5.21 -16.58 3.82
C ALA A 600 4.54 -15.66 4.85
N THR A 601 4.08 -16.21 5.98
CA THR A 601 3.48 -15.45 7.07
C THR A 601 4.53 -14.78 7.97
N PHE A 602 4.19 -13.61 8.50
CA PHE A 602 5.08 -12.76 9.29
C PHE A 602 4.31 -12.05 10.42
N PRO A 603 4.92 -11.78 11.58
CA PRO A 603 4.22 -11.19 12.73
C PRO A 603 3.99 -9.68 12.57
N TYR A 604 4.72 -9.04 11.65
CA TYR A 604 4.65 -7.60 11.40
C TYR A 604 4.24 -7.30 9.97
N ARG A 605 3.71 -6.09 9.76
CA ARG A 605 3.32 -5.60 8.44
C ARG A 605 4.47 -4.97 7.66
N ALA A 606 5.52 -4.58 8.36
CA ALA A 606 6.73 -4.03 7.79
C ALA A 606 7.94 -4.56 8.57
N THR A 607 9.08 -4.65 7.89
CA THR A 607 10.37 -5.00 8.48
C THR A 607 11.11 -3.79 9.06
N GLY A 608 10.67 -2.56 8.75
CA GLY A 608 11.35 -1.30 9.07
C GLY A 608 12.26 -0.84 7.94
N ALA A 609 13.14 0.13 8.19
CA ALA A 609 14.17 0.57 7.24
C ALA A 609 15.45 0.95 7.99
N GLY A 610 16.61 0.47 7.55
CA GLY A 610 17.88 0.75 8.25
C GLY A 610 17.80 0.50 9.77
N GLU A 611 18.10 1.53 10.56
CA GLU A 611 18.07 1.48 12.03
C GLU A 611 16.66 1.43 12.63
N SER A 612 15.60 1.72 11.86
CA SER A 612 14.21 1.65 12.34
C SER A 612 13.61 0.24 12.32
N ALA A 613 14.40 -0.77 11.90
CA ALA A 613 14.02 -2.17 11.99
C ALA A 613 13.82 -2.61 13.45
N LYS A 614 12.78 -3.42 13.70
CA LYS A 614 12.50 -3.91 15.07
C LYS A 614 13.65 -4.79 15.56
N GLU A 615 14.07 -4.59 16.81
CA GLU A 615 15.23 -5.28 17.41
C GLU A 615 15.14 -6.81 17.25
N ASN A 616 13.95 -7.39 17.41
CA ASN A 616 13.73 -8.83 17.29
C ASN A 616 13.85 -9.38 15.87
N ILE A 617 13.78 -8.54 14.84
CA ILE A 617 14.06 -8.92 13.45
C ILE A 617 15.55 -9.18 13.27
N ALA A 618 16.42 -8.37 13.91
CA ALA A 618 17.87 -8.52 13.83
C ALA A 618 18.42 -9.65 14.73
N LYS A 619 17.69 -10.02 15.79
CA LYS A 619 18.11 -11.07 16.73
C LYS A 619 18.42 -12.41 16.05
N ASN A 620 19.36 -13.14 16.65
CA ASN A 620 19.80 -14.47 16.22
C ASN A 620 20.23 -14.50 14.74
N GLY A 621 20.88 -13.44 14.27
CA GLY A 621 21.37 -13.35 12.88
C GLY A 621 20.24 -13.35 11.86
N PHE A 622 19.22 -12.51 12.06
CA PHE A 622 18.07 -12.35 11.18
C PHE A 622 17.19 -13.61 11.02
N GLN A 623 17.10 -14.44 12.06
CA GLN A 623 16.39 -15.72 11.99
C GLN A 623 14.92 -15.57 11.55
N LEU A 624 14.24 -14.53 12.03
CA LEU A 624 12.85 -14.26 11.67
C LEU A 624 12.70 -13.92 10.18
N LEU A 625 13.63 -13.17 9.58
CA LEU A 625 13.65 -12.93 8.14
C LEU A 625 13.86 -14.22 7.35
N LYS A 626 14.84 -15.03 7.78
CA LYS A 626 15.22 -16.30 7.15
C LYS A 626 14.13 -17.36 7.13
N THR A 627 13.27 -17.38 8.15
CA THR A 627 12.28 -18.46 8.33
C THR A 627 10.83 -17.98 8.27
N GLY A 628 10.55 -16.71 8.51
CA GLY A 628 9.19 -16.22 8.71
C GLY A 628 8.58 -16.77 10.01
N ASP A 629 7.28 -16.55 10.19
CA ASP A 629 6.54 -17.03 11.36
C ASP A 629 5.31 -17.81 10.91
N PRO A 630 5.19 -19.12 11.21
CA PRO A 630 4.02 -19.91 10.84
C PRO A 630 2.70 -19.35 11.38
N ASN A 631 2.73 -18.60 12.48
CA ASN A 631 1.56 -18.02 13.14
C ASN A 631 1.45 -16.51 12.90
N GLY A 632 2.29 -15.94 12.04
CA GLY A 632 2.29 -14.52 11.72
C GLY A 632 0.95 -14.05 11.14
N GLY A 633 0.49 -12.86 11.52
CA GLY A 633 -0.80 -12.31 11.12
C GLY A 633 -0.83 -11.61 9.75
N TYR A 634 0.33 -11.51 9.08
CA TYR A 634 0.50 -10.81 7.80
C TYR A 634 1.15 -11.73 6.77
N TRP A 635 0.78 -11.56 5.50
CA TRP A 635 1.47 -12.21 4.38
C TRP A 635 2.62 -11.31 3.92
N MET A 636 3.85 -11.79 3.99
CA MET A 636 5.08 -11.07 3.62
C MET A 636 6.14 -12.10 3.19
N PRO A 637 6.05 -12.64 1.97
CA PRO A 637 6.89 -13.74 1.50
C PRO A 637 8.38 -13.37 1.41
N ALA A 638 9.23 -14.39 1.49
CA ALA A 638 10.67 -14.21 1.48
C ALA A 638 11.22 -13.94 0.07
N MET A 639 12.13 -12.98 0.00
CA MET A 639 12.99 -12.69 -1.14
C MET A 639 14.40 -13.22 -0.83
N SER A 640 14.95 -14.01 -1.73
CA SER A 640 16.37 -14.38 -1.72
C SER A 640 17.06 -13.50 -2.75
N ASP A 641 18.21 -12.94 -2.44
CA ASP A 641 18.98 -12.12 -3.37
C ASP A 641 20.46 -12.48 -3.33
N ALA A 642 21.15 -12.35 -4.47
CA ALA A 642 22.61 -12.49 -4.59
C ALA A 642 23.13 -11.85 -5.88
N PRO A 643 24.36 -11.33 -5.89
CA PRO A 643 25.01 -10.99 -7.15
C PRO A 643 25.40 -12.26 -7.92
N LEU A 644 25.33 -12.22 -9.26
CA LEU A 644 25.87 -13.29 -10.10
C LEU A 644 27.39 -13.42 -9.91
N ARG A 645 28.08 -12.29 -9.68
CA ARG A 645 29.52 -12.19 -9.40
C ARG A 645 29.79 -12.28 -7.89
N GLY A 646 29.38 -13.39 -7.27
CA GLY A 646 29.54 -13.65 -5.82
C GLY A 646 30.45 -14.82 -5.47
N TYR A 647 31.24 -15.32 -6.42
CA TYR A 647 32.09 -16.50 -6.24
C TYR A 647 33.53 -16.13 -5.88
N ASN A 648 34.31 -17.09 -5.39
CA ASN A 648 35.74 -16.92 -5.09
C ASN A 648 36.06 -15.70 -4.19
N GLY A 649 35.22 -15.43 -3.18
CA GLY A 649 35.47 -14.39 -2.18
C GLY A 649 35.04 -12.98 -2.58
N ARG A 650 34.39 -12.81 -3.73
CA ARG A 650 33.77 -11.55 -4.19
C ARG A 650 32.26 -11.57 -3.96
N HIS A 651 31.64 -10.40 -3.97
CA HIS A 651 30.19 -10.21 -3.76
C HIS A 651 29.70 -8.93 -4.43
N GLU A 652 29.78 -8.90 -5.77
CA GLU A 652 29.72 -7.63 -6.50
C GLU A 652 28.37 -7.37 -7.15
N TRP A 653 27.66 -6.37 -6.64
CA TRP A 653 26.41 -5.89 -7.20
C TRP A 653 26.60 -5.03 -8.44
N PHE A 654 27.74 -4.36 -8.59
CA PHE A 654 28.09 -3.53 -9.74
C PHE A 654 29.19 -4.18 -10.59
N TRP A 655 29.31 -3.72 -11.84
CA TRP A 655 30.42 -4.15 -12.67
C TRP A 655 31.72 -3.52 -12.16
N GLU A 656 32.78 -4.33 -12.14
CA GLU A 656 34.14 -3.95 -11.80
C GLU A 656 35.12 -4.67 -12.73
N PRO A 657 36.29 -4.09 -13.01
CA PRO A 657 37.29 -4.70 -13.89
C PRO A 657 37.87 -5.99 -13.30
N GLY A 658 37.89 -7.04 -14.12
CA GLY A 658 38.54 -8.32 -13.81
C GLY A 658 37.72 -9.31 -12.99
N ASP A 659 36.40 -9.08 -12.83
CA ASP A 659 35.55 -9.95 -12.01
C ASP A 659 34.92 -11.15 -12.74
N GLU A 660 35.32 -11.44 -13.99
CA GLU A 660 34.78 -12.56 -14.77
C GLU A 660 34.99 -13.92 -14.09
N ALA A 661 36.10 -14.10 -13.35
CA ALA A 661 36.41 -15.33 -12.61
C ALA A 661 35.54 -15.54 -11.36
N HIS A 662 34.72 -14.55 -11.01
CA HIS A 662 33.88 -14.53 -9.81
C HIS A 662 32.40 -14.79 -10.12
N ILE A 663 32.06 -15.11 -11.37
CA ILE A 663 30.73 -15.58 -11.77
C ILE A 663 30.45 -16.95 -11.15
N PHE A 664 29.33 -17.10 -10.43
CA PHE A 664 28.95 -18.37 -9.81
C PHE A 664 28.87 -19.53 -10.82
N PRO A 665 29.55 -20.66 -10.57
CA PRO A 665 29.41 -21.88 -11.37
C PRO A 665 27.96 -22.36 -11.45
N LEU A 666 27.60 -23.04 -12.54
CA LEU A 666 26.24 -23.55 -12.78
C LEU A 666 25.70 -24.39 -11.60
N ASN A 667 26.54 -25.23 -10.99
CA ASN A 667 26.13 -26.05 -9.85
C ASN A 667 25.75 -25.21 -8.62
N ASN A 668 26.48 -24.12 -8.35
CA ASN A 668 26.16 -23.19 -7.27
C ASN A 668 24.84 -22.45 -7.55
N LEU A 669 24.63 -22.01 -8.78
CA LEU A 669 23.37 -21.39 -9.20
C LEU A 669 22.18 -22.35 -9.07
N MET A 670 22.36 -23.63 -9.42
CA MET A 670 21.33 -24.64 -9.19
C MET A 670 21.09 -24.89 -7.70
N GLU A 671 22.14 -24.90 -6.86
CA GLU A 671 21.98 -24.97 -5.41
C GLU A 671 21.18 -23.79 -4.86
N MET A 672 21.45 -22.57 -5.35
CA MET A 672 20.67 -21.39 -5.02
C MET A 672 19.20 -21.58 -5.42
N TYR A 673 18.91 -22.05 -6.63
CA TYR A 673 17.54 -22.33 -7.08
C TYR A 673 16.81 -23.30 -6.13
N TYR A 674 17.45 -24.40 -5.72
CA TYR A 674 16.86 -25.34 -4.75
C TYR A 674 16.64 -24.73 -3.36
N LYS A 675 17.54 -23.84 -2.92
CA LYS A 675 17.51 -23.24 -1.58
C LYS A 675 16.82 -21.87 -1.52
N SER A 676 16.23 -21.40 -2.63
CA SER A 676 15.38 -20.21 -2.70
C SER A 676 14.00 -20.57 -3.25
N VAL A 677 13.87 -20.71 -4.58
CA VAL A 677 12.65 -21.12 -5.29
C VAL A 677 12.11 -22.44 -4.75
N GLY A 678 12.99 -23.41 -4.49
CA GLY A 678 12.65 -24.67 -3.86
C GLY A 678 12.33 -24.61 -2.35
N ARG A 679 12.37 -23.42 -1.74
CA ARG A 679 12.08 -23.15 -0.32
C ARG A 679 11.12 -21.96 -0.15
N ASN A 680 10.11 -21.85 -1.02
CA ASN A 680 9.05 -20.84 -0.90
C ASN A 680 9.57 -19.38 -0.87
N SER A 681 10.63 -19.09 -1.64
CA SER A 681 11.18 -17.74 -1.80
C SER A 681 11.33 -17.39 -3.28
N THR A 682 11.10 -16.12 -3.63
CA THR A 682 11.45 -15.60 -4.96
C THR A 682 12.93 -15.21 -4.96
N LEU A 683 13.68 -15.65 -5.97
CA LEU A 683 15.11 -15.36 -6.14
C LEU A 683 15.34 -14.14 -7.05
N ILE A 684 16.13 -13.18 -6.62
CA ILE A 684 16.51 -12.00 -7.39
C ILE A 684 18.03 -11.99 -7.56
N MET A 685 18.49 -12.00 -8.81
CA MET A 685 19.92 -12.03 -9.12
C MET A 685 20.44 -10.66 -9.54
N GLY A 686 21.52 -10.21 -8.91
CA GLY A 686 22.26 -9.01 -9.27
C GLY A 686 23.07 -9.19 -10.54
N LEU A 687 22.76 -8.38 -11.56
CA LEU A 687 23.43 -8.38 -12.85
C LEU A 687 24.11 -7.03 -13.09
N THR A 688 25.26 -7.07 -13.75
CA THR A 688 26.25 -6.00 -13.75
C THR A 688 26.58 -5.54 -15.18
N PRO A 689 25.78 -4.66 -15.79
CA PRO A 689 26.16 -4.05 -17.06
C PRO A 689 27.50 -3.32 -16.92
N ASN A 690 28.35 -3.44 -17.94
CA ASN A 690 29.69 -2.88 -17.97
C ASN A 690 29.69 -1.41 -18.46
N PRO A 691 30.85 -0.73 -18.51
CA PRO A 691 30.95 0.67 -18.96
C PRO A 691 30.56 0.87 -20.43
N ASP A 692 30.66 -0.17 -21.27
CA ASP A 692 30.20 -0.10 -22.66
C ASP A 692 28.65 -0.07 -22.76
N GLY A 693 27.94 -0.45 -21.69
CA GLY A 693 26.48 -0.52 -21.64
C GLY A 693 25.90 -1.90 -21.98
N LEU A 694 26.69 -2.97 -21.83
CA LEU A 694 26.30 -4.36 -22.11
C LEU A 694 26.49 -5.24 -20.88
N LEU A 695 25.71 -6.31 -20.75
CA LEU A 695 26.13 -7.42 -19.88
C LEU A 695 27.36 -8.10 -20.50
N PRO A 696 28.42 -8.38 -19.72
CA PRO A 696 29.57 -9.10 -20.24
C PRO A 696 29.18 -10.49 -20.76
N GLU A 697 29.79 -10.93 -21.86
CA GLU A 697 29.44 -12.20 -22.53
C GLU A 697 29.54 -13.44 -21.62
N PRO A 698 30.54 -13.58 -20.72
CA PRO A 698 30.58 -14.71 -19.78
C PRO A 698 29.36 -14.77 -18.85
N ASP A 699 28.84 -13.61 -18.42
CA ASP A 699 27.65 -13.51 -17.59
C ASP A 699 26.40 -13.95 -18.39
N VAL A 700 26.27 -13.48 -19.64
CA VAL A 700 25.18 -13.88 -20.56
C VAL A 700 25.17 -15.39 -20.80
N GLN A 701 26.34 -15.97 -21.08
CA GLN A 701 26.49 -17.40 -21.31
C GLN A 701 26.11 -18.21 -20.06
N ARG A 702 26.58 -17.81 -18.87
CA ARG A 702 26.23 -18.48 -17.61
C ARG A 702 24.74 -18.40 -17.30
N LEU A 703 24.11 -17.26 -17.56
CA LEU A 703 22.67 -17.07 -17.40
C LEU A 703 21.88 -18.03 -18.29
N LYS A 704 22.27 -18.15 -19.58
CA LYS A 704 21.67 -19.10 -20.50
C LYS A 704 21.84 -20.55 -20.04
N GLU A 705 23.06 -20.94 -19.66
CA GLU A 705 23.35 -22.28 -19.11
C GLU A 705 22.44 -22.63 -17.93
N TRP A 706 22.24 -21.68 -17.03
CA TRP A 706 21.40 -21.87 -15.86
C TRP A 706 19.92 -22.03 -16.21
N GLY A 707 19.39 -21.18 -17.09
CA GLY A 707 18.02 -21.32 -17.56
C GLY A 707 17.78 -22.62 -18.31
N ASP A 708 18.73 -23.04 -19.15
CA ASP A 708 18.69 -24.33 -19.84
C ASP A 708 18.68 -25.50 -18.86
N GLU A 709 19.49 -25.43 -17.80
CA GLU A 709 19.54 -26.48 -16.78
C GLU A 709 18.25 -26.56 -15.95
N ILE A 710 17.66 -25.43 -15.54
CA ILE A 710 16.34 -25.41 -14.86
C ILE A 710 15.28 -26.06 -15.76
N ARG A 711 15.25 -25.69 -17.05
CA ARG A 711 14.32 -26.26 -18.04
C ARG A 711 14.55 -27.76 -18.20
N ARG A 712 15.80 -28.21 -18.33
CA ARG A 712 16.15 -29.62 -18.44
C ARG A 712 15.64 -30.42 -17.26
N ARG A 713 15.77 -29.90 -16.04
CA ARG A 713 15.36 -30.59 -14.80
C ARG A 713 13.84 -30.63 -14.61
N PHE A 714 13.14 -29.53 -14.90
CA PHE A 714 11.78 -29.33 -14.35
C PHE A 714 10.70 -28.94 -15.36
N SER A 715 11.01 -28.77 -16.65
CA SER A 715 9.98 -28.41 -17.65
C SER A 715 8.97 -29.53 -17.91
N THR A 716 9.42 -30.79 -17.85
CA THR A 716 8.60 -31.95 -18.18
C THR A 716 8.61 -32.95 -17.02
N PRO A 717 7.56 -32.98 -16.17
CA PRO A 717 7.45 -33.99 -15.12
C PRO A 717 7.17 -35.37 -15.71
N ILE A 718 7.61 -36.42 -15.00
CA ILE A 718 7.21 -37.81 -15.32
C ILE A 718 5.69 -37.94 -15.16
N LYS A 719 5.14 -37.33 -14.11
CA LYS A 719 3.70 -37.24 -13.86
C LYS A 719 3.41 -36.15 -12.83
N SER A 720 2.23 -35.54 -12.96
CA SER A 720 1.72 -34.53 -12.03
C SER A 720 0.34 -34.92 -11.49
N ALA A 721 0.03 -34.44 -10.29
CA ALA A 721 -1.28 -34.54 -9.67
C ALA A 721 -1.61 -33.24 -8.93
N LYS A 722 -2.91 -33.00 -8.71
CA LYS A 722 -3.45 -31.94 -7.85
C LYS A 722 -4.53 -32.55 -6.97
N GLY A 723 -4.81 -31.96 -5.82
CA GLY A 723 -5.86 -32.47 -4.94
C GLY A 723 -6.04 -31.67 -3.66
N GLU A 724 -7.13 -31.96 -2.96
CA GLU A 724 -7.45 -31.39 -1.66
C GLU A 724 -7.45 -32.48 -0.59
N GLY A 725 -6.99 -32.15 0.61
CA GLY A 725 -6.93 -33.07 1.75
C GLY A 725 -5.53 -33.53 2.13
N ALA A 726 -5.45 -34.36 3.17
CA ALA A 726 -4.20 -34.72 3.83
C ALA A 726 -3.39 -35.82 3.12
N LYS A 727 -3.92 -36.43 2.05
CA LYS A 727 -3.26 -37.53 1.35
C LYS A 727 -3.52 -37.45 -0.15
N LEU A 728 -2.47 -37.44 -0.94
CA LEU A 728 -2.52 -37.49 -2.40
C LEU A 728 -1.66 -38.64 -2.90
N VAL A 729 -2.27 -39.64 -3.52
CA VAL A 729 -1.58 -40.81 -4.08
C VAL A 729 -1.52 -40.68 -5.60
N MET A 730 -0.33 -40.83 -6.16
CA MET A 730 -0.10 -40.81 -7.59
C MET A 730 0.39 -42.19 -8.06
N LYS A 731 -0.31 -42.75 -9.05
CA LYS A 731 0.09 -43.98 -9.75
C LYS A 731 0.75 -43.62 -11.07
N LEU A 732 2.00 -44.04 -11.26
CA LEU A 732 2.71 -43.95 -12.54
C LEU A 732 2.20 -45.05 -13.49
N GLU A 733 2.30 -44.80 -14.79
CA GLU A 733 1.87 -45.76 -15.82
C GLU A 733 2.66 -47.07 -15.70
N GLU A 734 3.97 -46.94 -15.53
CA GLU A 734 4.89 -48.02 -15.26
C GLU A 734 5.91 -47.62 -14.17
N SER A 735 6.72 -48.59 -13.73
CA SER A 735 7.73 -48.35 -12.71
C SER A 735 8.86 -47.48 -13.26
N ARG A 736 9.05 -46.29 -12.70
CA ARG A 736 10.08 -45.32 -13.11
C ARG A 736 11.05 -45.06 -11.97
N ILE A 737 12.30 -44.75 -12.31
CA ILE A 737 13.27 -44.18 -11.37
C ILE A 737 12.90 -42.71 -11.18
N ILE A 738 12.94 -42.23 -9.94
CA ILE A 738 12.69 -40.84 -9.56
C ILE A 738 13.69 -40.42 -8.48
N ASP A 739 14.01 -39.14 -8.39
CA ASP A 739 14.92 -38.56 -7.39
C ASP A 739 14.50 -37.15 -6.92
N HIS A 740 13.44 -36.60 -7.53
CA HIS A 740 12.94 -35.27 -7.23
C HIS A 740 11.41 -35.23 -7.16
N VAL A 741 10.92 -34.36 -6.26
CA VAL A 741 9.50 -34.01 -6.16
C VAL A 741 9.34 -32.49 -6.08
N ILE A 742 8.33 -31.97 -6.78
CA ILE A 742 7.84 -30.60 -6.60
C ILE A 742 6.46 -30.64 -5.93
N ILE A 743 6.27 -29.83 -4.89
CA ILE A 743 4.99 -29.61 -4.21
C ILE A 743 4.67 -28.11 -4.25
N GLN A 744 3.43 -27.76 -4.58
CA GLN A 744 2.94 -26.38 -4.56
C GLN A 744 1.54 -26.33 -3.94
N GLU A 745 1.34 -25.46 -2.98
CA GLU A 745 0.01 -25.11 -2.46
C GLU A 745 -0.68 -24.09 -3.37
N ASP A 746 -2.02 -24.08 -3.38
CA ASP A 746 -2.78 -22.96 -3.95
C ASP A 746 -2.80 -21.78 -2.96
N ILE A 747 -1.68 -21.04 -2.93
CA ILE A 747 -1.42 -20.00 -1.92
C ILE A 747 -2.43 -18.85 -1.91
N LYS A 748 -3.28 -18.70 -2.93
CA LYS A 748 -4.42 -17.75 -2.89
C LYS A 748 -5.37 -18.03 -1.73
N PHE A 749 -5.29 -19.23 -1.15
CA PHE A 749 -6.05 -19.68 0.00
C PHE A 749 -5.20 -19.84 1.28
N GLY A 750 -4.01 -19.26 1.30
CA GLY A 750 -3.05 -19.29 2.40
C GLY A 750 -2.08 -20.47 2.35
N GLU A 751 -1.07 -20.42 3.21
CA GLU A 751 -0.10 -21.49 3.44
C GLU A 751 -0.62 -22.41 4.56
N ARG A 752 -0.94 -23.67 4.21
CA ARG A 752 -1.74 -24.56 5.07
C ARG A 752 -0.95 -25.73 5.61
N ILE A 753 -0.08 -26.33 4.79
CA ILE A 753 0.76 -27.47 5.15
C ILE A 753 1.76 -27.04 6.23
N ARG A 754 1.83 -27.81 7.33
CA ARG A 754 2.78 -27.57 8.42
C ARG A 754 3.84 -28.65 8.55
N GLU A 755 3.48 -29.89 8.26
CA GLU A 755 4.37 -31.05 8.21
C GLU A 755 3.86 -32.02 7.14
N TYR A 756 4.78 -32.64 6.40
CA TYR A 756 4.43 -33.64 5.39
C TYR A 756 5.53 -34.70 5.20
N LYS A 757 5.14 -35.81 4.58
CA LYS A 757 5.99 -36.91 4.13
C LYS A 757 5.73 -37.22 2.66
N ILE A 758 6.80 -37.55 1.94
CA ILE A 758 6.77 -38.14 0.60
C ILE A 758 7.19 -39.59 0.73
N GLU A 759 6.35 -40.50 0.24
CA GLU A 759 6.62 -41.93 0.32
C GLU A 759 6.48 -42.59 -1.05
N GLY A 760 7.39 -43.51 -1.37
CA GLY A 760 7.38 -44.35 -2.56
C GLY A 760 6.98 -45.77 -2.22
N LEU A 761 6.20 -46.44 -3.07
CA LEU A 761 5.87 -47.85 -2.89
C LEU A 761 6.94 -48.72 -3.54
N VAL A 762 7.80 -49.33 -2.72
CA VAL A 762 8.92 -50.20 -3.12
C VAL A 762 8.68 -51.60 -2.55
N ASN A 763 8.72 -52.63 -3.40
CA ASN A 763 8.48 -54.03 -3.02
C ASN A 763 7.20 -54.23 -2.18
N GLY A 764 6.13 -53.51 -2.54
CA GLY A 764 4.83 -53.58 -1.85
C GLY A 764 4.75 -52.82 -0.53
N LYS A 765 5.82 -52.15 -0.06
CA LYS A 765 5.86 -51.37 1.17
C LYS A 765 6.09 -49.89 0.89
N TRP A 766 5.41 -49.02 1.63
CA TRP A 766 5.66 -47.58 1.56
C TRP A 766 6.97 -47.27 2.30
N GLN A 767 7.89 -46.60 1.62
CA GLN A 767 9.17 -46.15 2.15
C GLN A 767 9.22 -44.63 2.12
N LEU A 768 9.76 -44.02 3.18
CA LEU A 768 9.97 -42.58 3.27
C LEU A 768 11.06 -42.16 2.28
N LEU A 769 10.77 -41.20 1.42
CA LEU A 769 11.72 -40.62 0.47
C LEU A 769 12.18 -39.23 0.94
N ALA A 770 11.25 -38.41 1.43
CA ALA A 770 11.53 -37.09 1.97
C ALA A 770 10.46 -36.70 3.00
N GLN A 771 10.78 -35.75 3.88
CA GLN A 771 9.83 -35.13 4.79
C GLN A 771 10.20 -33.66 5.02
N GLY A 772 9.21 -32.84 5.32
CA GLY A 772 9.43 -31.42 5.51
C GLY A 772 8.30 -30.74 6.27
N GLN A 773 8.38 -29.42 6.32
CA GLN A 773 7.42 -28.53 6.99
C GLN A 773 6.72 -27.63 5.97
N SER A 774 7.23 -26.40 5.75
CA SER A 774 6.59 -25.45 4.85
C SER A 774 6.66 -25.90 3.40
N VAL A 775 5.61 -25.56 2.64
CA VAL A 775 5.51 -25.78 1.19
C VAL A 775 5.26 -24.45 0.49
N GLY A 776 4.12 -23.80 0.76
CA GLY A 776 3.79 -22.50 0.17
C GLY A 776 3.76 -22.53 -1.37
N ASN A 777 4.36 -21.52 -2.00
CA ASN A 777 4.34 -21.38 -3.45
C ASN A 777 5.01 -22.54 -4.17
N LYS A 778 6.17 -22.99 -3.64
CA LYS A 778 6.92 -24.12 -4.19
C LYS A 778 7.91 -24.69 -3.18
N ARG A 779 7.92 -26.02 -3.10
CA ARG A 779 8.93 -26.84 -2.44
C ARG A 779 9.50 -27.84 -3.44
N ILE A 780 10.82 -27.92 -3.49
CA ILE A 780 11.54 -28.94 -4.26
C ILE A 780 12.28 -29.85 -3.28
N GLU A 781 11.94 -31.13 -3.29
CA GLU A 781 12.63 -32.17 -2.52
C GLU A 781 13.57 -32.97 -3.41
N GLN A 782 14.75 -33.29 -2.86
CA GLN A 782 15.79 -34.11 -3.48
C GLN A 782 16.04 -35.33 -2.59
N PHE A 783 16.15 -36.51 -3.18
CA PHE A 783 16.40 -37.76 -2.47
C PHE A 783 17.12 -38.76 -3.38
N ASP A 784 17.62 -39.86 -2.81
CA ASP A 784 18.31 -40.89 -3.59
C ASP A 784 17.39 -41.54 -4.62
N ALA A 785 17.93 -41.81 -5.82
CA ALA A 785 17.18 -42.34 -6.94
C ALA A 785 16.51 -43.69 -6.59
N VAL A 786 15.19 -43.76 -6.76
CA VAL A 786 14.38 -44.92 -6.37
C VAL A 786 13.40 -45.31 -7.46
N LYS A 787 13.25 -46.61 -7.72
CA LYS A 787 12.29 -47.14 -8.70
C LYS A 787 10.93 -47.39 -8.04
N VAL A 788 9.90 -46.65 -8.47
CA VAL A 788 8.54 -46.76 -7.91
C VAL A 788 7.48 -46.80 -9.02
N LYS A 789 6.33 -47.42 -8.72
CA LYS A 789 5.10 -47.33 -9.54
C LYS A 789 4.02 -46.46 -8.89
N ARG A 790 4.13 -46.23 -7.59
CA ARG A 790 3.24 -45.36 -6.81
C ARG A 790 4.05 -44.51 -5.87
N ILE A 791 3.66 -43.26 -5.74
CA ILE A 791 4.20 -42.28 -4.79
C ILE A 791 3.03 -41.58 -4.09
N ARG A 792 3.22 -41.11 -2.87
CA ARG A 792 2.20 -40.32 -2.17
C ARG A 792 2.80 -39.16 -1.39
N LEU A 793 2.05 -38.07 -1.34
CA LEU A 793 2.19 -37.00 -0.36
C LEU A 793 1.23 -37.28 0.80
N VAL A 794 1.76 -37.22 2.03
CA VAL A 794 0.98 -37.33 3.27
C VAL A 794 1.25 -36.08 4.11
N VAL A 795 0.24 -35.23 4.27
CA VAL A 795 0.29 -34.06 5.14
C VAL A 795 -0.08 -34.50 6.55
N THR A 796 0.89 -34.50 7.46
CA THR A 796 0.72 -34.96 8.85
C THR A 796 0.21 -33.86 9.77
N LYS A 797 0.42 -32.59 9.41
CA LYS A 797 -0.06 -31.42 10.15
C LYS A 797 -0.44 -30.29 9.19
N HIS A 798 -1.58 -29.65 9.42
CA HIS A 798 -2.05 -28.51 8.63
C HIS A 798 -2.98 -27.59 9.44
N THR A 799 -3.11 -26.31 9.05
CA THR A 799 -4.03 -25.36 9.71
C THR A 799 -5.44 -25.37 9.15
N LYS A 800 -5.60 -25.66 7.85
CA LYS A 800 -6.87 -25.90 7.15
C LYS A 800 -6.66 -27.01 6.12
N THR A 801 -7.73 -27.54 5.54
CA THR A 801 -7.65 -28.57 4.49
C THR A 801 -6.61 -28.19 3.43
N PRO A 802 -5.53 -28.97 3.24
CA PRO A 802 -4.51 -28.65 2.27
C PRO A 802 -5.09 -28.57 0.86
N LYS A 803 -4.66 -27.56 0.09
CA LYS A 803 -5.04 -27.39 -1.33
C LYS A 803 -3.77 -27.47 -2.17
N VAL A 804 -3.45 -28.67 -2.64
CA VAL A 804 -2.23 -28.94 -3.41
C VAL A 804 -2.51 -28.65 -4.88
N LYS A 805 -1.95 -27.55 -5.39
CA LYS A 805 -2.05 -27.14 -6.78
C LYS A 805 -1.18 -28.00 -7.71
N ASN A 806 -0.02 -28.45 -7.21
CA ASN A 806 0.90 -29.29 -7.97
C ASN A 806 1.65 -30.26 -7.03
N PHE A 807 1.65 -31.54 -7.39
CA PHE A 807 2.54 -32.58 -6.87
C PHE A 807 3.11 -33.30 -8.09
N SER A 808 4.39 -33.10 -8.38
CA SER A 808 5.05 -33.61 -9.59
C SER A 808 6.29 -34.41 -9.24
N VAL A 809 6.55 -35.48 -10.01
CA VAL A 809 7.77 -36.30 -9.89
C VAL A 809 8.69 -36.12 -11.09
N PHE A 810 9.99 -36.16 -10.84
CA PHE A 810 11.04 -36.02 -11.84
C PHE A 810 12.16 -37.04 -11.62
N PHE A 811 12.94 -37.27 -12.67
CA PHE A 811 14.22 -37.95 -12.61
C PHE A 811 15.26 -37.06 -13.27
N VAL A 812 16.14 -36.49 -12.46
CA VAL A 812 17.20 -35.59 -12.92
C VAL A 812 18.51 -36.37 -12.92
N ASN A 813 18.81 -37.02 -14.05
CA ASN A 813 20.10 -37.68 -14.21
C ASN A 813 21.23 -36.66 -13.94
N LYS A 814 22.13 -37.00 -13.01
CA LYS A 814 23.29 -36.18 -12.65
C LYS A 814 24.32 -36.16 -13.77
#